data_AF-A0A8S1VRX1-F1
#
_entry.id   AF-A0A8S1VRX1-F1
#
_cell.length_a   1.000
_cell.length_b   1.000
_cell.length_c   1.000
_cell.angle_alpha   90.00
_cell.angle_beta   90.00
_cell.angle_gamma   90.00
#
_symmetry.space_group_name_H-M   'P 1'
#
loop_
_entity.id
_entity.type
_entity.pdbx_description
1 polymer ?
#
loop_
_entity_poly.entity_id
_entity_poly.type
_entity_poly.pdbx_seq_one_letter_code
_entity_poly.pdbx_strand_id
1 'polypeptide(L)'
;MYFECPCSYKKELEQEEQIIQHIDHCEQFNNDSPLCNMYKRGNVDEVPIEQLVTFLCDLKLQVERIENVLRRRGYQKKITSFISELNFDHYAKYTSTSKIKSNNGGVKQNGITVKILSNNISNEKQKSSIEQENQNQNNKLPPTPPLSPNRFEEERNQDIFTAHQPTMLIEEQPKTNTQQQQQDQKVACEGCRKAFYFNQDFEKLWFLEHCGHVMCKLCIHRLAQEKFVENDGRVMCQEIGCISKITYFELKQILGLDKFNELDKKLALKNQNIVECIKCQSQFSFEKGNPNEQVKDQQGKSISGEALINYANNRFICKQCKTEQCKQCNAVPFHIGMTCQQYKTNQQANKCILCDFPCEGKVCNQEDCQKRIQKLCQKTLDCGHNCNGVKGEECLCLRCSKQEPDDYCNMCFTEALKSAPCIKTECGHIFHEECIMKKLDAKWNGPRIVFQYCTCPLCKKWLDVKHKEIQTKLNAALQLQLQIQDLCIERLDIEGMKQAKEITDPKSQYYQKPKEFAMDKFCFYQCFKCEKPYFGGIKNCQAAAENNDRTQFNKEDLICSSCCPISFEAKCIKHGVKYIEFKCRFCCSVAVWFCGGTTHYCEPCHSGRNPNMNKPCPGPEKCPLGVNHKPTGQENALGCALCRSKRVDDILKKN
;
A
#
# COMPACT_ATOMS: atom_id res chain seq x y z
N MET A 1 -17.22 64.49 1.81
CA MET A 1 -16.28 63.48 2.33
C MET A 1 -14.86 63.98 2.11
N TYR A 2 -13.86 63.51 2.87
CA TYR A 2 -12.47 63.96 2.76
C TYR A 2 -11.50 62.84 2.38
N PHE A 3 -10.47 63.18 1.62
CA PHE A 3 -9.22 62.43 1.50
C PHE A 3 -8.27 62.91 2.60
N GLU A 4 -7.63 61.97 3.27
CA GLU A 4 -6.59 62.22 4.29
C GLU A 4 -5.38 61.35 3.98
N CYS A 5 -4.22 61.98 3.91
CA CYS A 5 -2.93 61.36 3.60
C CYS A 5 -2.08 61.23 4.87
N PRO A 6 -1.25 60.17 5.02
CA PRO A 6 -0.33 60.02 6.16
C PRO A 6 0.53 61.25 6.47
N CYS A 7 0.91 62.06 5.48
CA CYS A 7 1.65 63.31 5.68
C CYS A 7 0.79 64.48 6.22
N SER A 8 -0.38 64.20 6.79
CA SER A 8 -1.38 65.19 7.26
C SER A 8 -2.01 66.08 6.17
N TYR A 9 -1.80 65.79 4.88
CA TYR A 9 -2.52 66.48 3.81
C TYR A 9 -3.99 66.03 3.78
N LYS A 10 -4.91 67.00 3.81
CA LYS A 10 -6.36 66.75 3.85
C LYS A 10 -7.09 67.62 2.82
N LYS A 11 -7.98 67.01 2.06
CA LYS A 11 -8.78 67.67 1.01
C LYS A 11 -10.18 67.07 0.89
N GLU A 12 -11.14 67.78 0.32
CA GLU A 12 -12.47 67.23 0.03
C GLU A 12 -12.41 66.31 -1.21
N LEU A 13 -13.13 65.17 -1.19
CA LEU A 13 -13.14 64.19 -2.30
C LEU A 13 -13.66 64.73 -3.65
N GLU A 14 -14.17 65.95 -3.68
CA GLU A 14 -14.62 66.62 -4.90
C GLU A 14 -13.45 67.33 -5.61
N GLN A 15 -12.40 67.70 -4.86
CA GLN A 15 -11.19 68.43 -5.30
C GLN A 15 -10.10 67.46 -5.81
N GLU A 16 -10.53 66.53 -6.65
CA GLU A 16 -9.82 65.35 -7.16
C GLU A 16 -8.44 65.63 -7.75
N GLU A 17 -8.28 66.67 -8.58
CA GLU A 17 -6.99 67.04 -9.19
C GLU A 17 -5.91 67.36 -8.14
N GLN A 18 -6.29 68.04 -7.05
CA GLN A 18 -5.38 68.38 -5.96
C GLN A 18 -5.06 67.17 -5.07
N ILE A 19 -5.87 66.11 -5.12
CA ILE A 19 -5.60 64.84 -4.45
C ILE A 19 -4.61 64.02 -5.28
N ILE A 20 -4.81 63.94 -6.60
CA ILE A 20 -3.92 63.23 -7.53
C ILE A 20 -2.53 63.87 -7.55
N GLN A 21 -2.43 65.19 -7.80
CA GLN A 21 -1.15 65.92 -7.79
C GLN A 21 -0.38 65.75 -6.48
N HIS A 22 -1.08 65.65 -5.36
CA HIS A 22 -0.47 65.37 -4.06
C HIS A 22 0.02 63.92 -3.95
N ILE A 23 -0.79 62.93 -4.35
CA ILE A 23 -0.44 61.51 -4.35
C ILE A 23 0.81 61.24 -5.19
N ASP A 24 0.92 61.83 -6.38
CA ASP A 24 2.03 61.61 -7.30
C ASP A 24 3.40 62.03 -6.71
N HIS A 25 3.40 63.04 -5.83
CA HIS A 25 4.63 63.66 -5.29
C HIS A 25 4.87 63.39 -3.78
N CYS A 26 3.91 62.79 -3.07
CA CYS A 26 4.02 62.56 -1.64
C CYS A 26 4.73 61.23 -1.35
N GLU A 27 6.00 61.26 -0.93
CA GLU A 27 6.77 60.05 -0.57
C GLU A 27 6.10 59.20 0.52
N GLN A 28 5.52 59.83 1.55
CA GLN A 28 4.85 59.10 2.63
C GLN A 28 3.60 58.35 2.13
N PHE A 29 2.76 58.98 1.31
CA PHE A 29 1.67 58.25 0.64
C PHE A 29 2.22 57.12 -0.23
N ASN A 30 3.29 57.40 -0.96
CA ASN A 30 3.95 56.47 -1.88
C ASN A 30 4.61 55.26 -1.21
N ASN A 31 4.86 55.31 0.11
CA ASN A 31 5.50 54.27 0.91
C ASN A 31 4.54 53.59 1.89
N ASP A 32 3.47 54.27 2.34
CA ASP A 32 2.49 53.72 3.29
C ASP A 32 1.18 53.25 2.63
N SER A 33 0.85 53.74 1.42
CA SER A 33 -0.38 53.33 0.70
C SER A 33 -0.33 51.84 0.33
N PRO A 34 -1.28 51.01 0.81
CA PRO A 34 -1.29 49.58 0.51
C PRO A 34 -1.40 49.28 -0.99
N LEU A 35 -2.09 50.15 -1.75
CA LEU A 35 -2.20 50.04 -3.20
C LEU A 35 -0.85 50.35 -3.87
N CYS A 36 -0.20 51.46 -3.55
CA CYS A 36 1.12 51.80 -4.12
C CYS A 36 2.16 50.70 -3.84
N ASN A 37 2.16 50.15 -2.63
CA ASN A 37 3.03 49.03 -2.24
C ASN A 37 2.74 47.71 -2.97
N MET A 38 1.51 47.51 -3.46
CA MET A 38 1.14 46.35 -4.27
C MET A 38 1.64 46.49 -5.71
N TYR A 39 1.58 47.69 -6.29
CA TYR A 39 1.95 47.93 -7.69
C TYR A 39 3.46 48.16 -7.92
N LYS A 40 4.19 48.76 -6.97
CA LYS A 40 5.62 49.13 -7.13
C LYS A 40 6.63 47.98 -7.15
N ARG A 41 6.21 46.72 -6.94
CA ARG A 41 7.14 45.59 -6.71
C ARG A 41 7.62 44.87 -7.97
N GLY A 42 7.12 45.23 -9.15
CA GLY A 42 7.65 44.77 -10.43
C GLY A 42 8.35 45.91 -11.18
N ASN A 43 9.51 45.64 -11.77
CA ASN A 43 10.06 46.55 -12.78
C ASN A 43 9.21 46.40 -14.04
N VAL A 44 8.26 47.31 -14.27
CA VAL A 44 7.17 47.14 -15.27
C VAL A 44 7.72 46.92 -16.68
N ASP A 45 8.87 47.55 -17.00
CA ASP A 45 9.55 47.43 -18.28
C ASP A 45 10.16 46.04 -18.55
N GLU A 46 10.30 45.20 -17.53
CA GLU A 46 10.77 43.80 -17.63
C GLU A 46 9.62 42.77 -17.73
N VAL A 47 8.36 43.20 -17.55
CA VAL A 47 7.20 42.29 -17.52
C VAL A 47 6.66 42.02 -18.93
N PRO A 48 6.41 40.75 -19.32
CA PRO A 48 5.84 40.42 -20.63
C PRO A 48 4.49 41.11 -20.90
N ILE A 49 4.32 41.62 -22.13
CA ILE A 49 3.14 42.40 -22.54
C ILE A 49 1.83 41.64 -22.31
N GLU A 50 1.80 40.32 -22.50
CA GLU A 50 0.62 39.48 -22.23
C GLU A 50 0.22 39.50 -20.75
N GLN A 51 1.19 39.57 -19.83
CA GLN A 51 0.92 39.68 -18.39
C GLN A 51 0.46 41.09 -18.03
N LEU A 52 1.07 42.13 -18.62
CA LEU A 52 0.62 43.52 -18.46
C LEU A 52 -0.81 43.75 -18.99
N VAL A 53 -1.19 43.14 -20.11
CA VAL A 53 -2.57 43.20 -20.65
C VAL A 53 -3.55 42.47 -19.73
N THR A 54 -3.18 41.30 -19.20
CA THR A 54 -4.01 40.57 -18.23
C THR A 54 -4.22 41.40 -16.96
N PHE A 55 -3.14 41.98 -16.43
CA PHE A 55 -3.16 42.85 -15.26
C PHE A 55 -4.01 44.11 -15.46
N LEU A 56 -3.93 44.72 -16.65
CA LEU A 56 -4.75 45.87 -17.04
C LEU A 56 -6.24 45.50 -17.10
N CYS A 57 -6.60 44.32 -17.59
CA CYS A 57 -7.98 43.83 -17.61
C CYS A 57 -8.53 43.61 -16.19
N ASP A 58 -7.76 42.97 -15.30
CA ASP A 58 -8.15 42.80 -13.90
C ASP A 58 -8.27 44.16 -13.18
N LEU A 59 -7.34 45.10 -13.43
CA LEU A 59 -7.41 46.46 -12.88
C LEU A 59 -8.70 47.18 -13.31
N LYS A 60 -9.05 47.15 -14.61
CA LYS A 60 -10.30 47.72 -15.14
C LYS A 60 -11.52 47.12 -14.43
N LEU A 61 -11.54 45.80 -14.19
CA LEU A 61 -12.64 45.11 -13.51
C LEU A 61 -12.75 45.50 -12.02
N GLN A 62 -11.63 45.72 -11.32
CA GLN A 62 -11.67 46.19 -9.93
C GLN A 62 -12.11 47.66 -9.83
N VAL A 63 -11.70 48.53 -10.78
CA VAL A 63 -12.19 49.92 -10.86
C VAL A 63 -13.71 49.96 -11.04
N GLU A 64 -14.26 49.17 -11.97
CA GLU A 64 -15.71 49.09 -12.18
C GLU A 64 -16.46 48.61 -10.90
N ARG A 65 -15.88 47.67 -10.15
CA ARG A 65 -16.45 47.24 -8.85
C ARG A 65 -16.42 48.35 -7.81
N ILE A 66 -15.31 49.09 -7.71
CA ILE A 66 -15.16 50.23 -6.79
C ILE A 66 -16.17 51.33 -7.14
N GLU A 67 -16.31 51.70 -8.42
CA GLU A 67 -17.34 52.64 -8.88
C GLU A 67 -18.75 52.20 -8.48
N ASN A 68 -19.09 50.93 -8.67
CA ASN A 68 -20.40 50.40 -8.31
C ASN A 68 -20.65 50.46 -6.78
N VAL A 69 -19.63 50.32 -5.94
CA VAL A 69 -19.74 50.52 -4.49
C VAL A 69 -19.87 52.01 -4.12
N LEU A 70 -19.11 52.89 -4.78
CA LEU A 70 -19.18 54.34 -4.55
C LEU A 70 -20.55 54.91 -4.94
N ARG A 71 -21.11 54.50 -6.10
CA ARG A 71 -22.47 54.87 -6.53
C ARG A 71 -23.54 54.42 -5.53
N ARG A 72 -23.43 53.20 -4.97
CA ARG A 72 -24.33 52.70 -3.90
C ARG A 72 -24.20 53.47 -2.59
N ARG A 73 -23.06 54.12 -2.35
CA ARG A 73 -22.80 55.01 -1.19
C ARG A 73 -23.09 56.49 -1.49
N GLY A 74 -23.81 56.79 -2.58
CA GLY A 74 -24.29 58.14 -2.90
C GLY A 74 -23.27 59.05 -3.60
N TYR A 75 -22.06 58.56 -3.94
CA TYR A 75 -21.08 59.33 -4.69
C TYR A 75 -21.38 59.22 -6.20
N GLN A 76 -21.93 60.29 -6.79
CA GLN A 76 -22.50 60.28 -8.15
C GLN A 76 -21.66 60.98 -9.23
N LYS A 77 -20.44 61.44 -8.91
CA LYS A 77 -19.53 62.01 -9.92
C LYS A 77 -19.16 60.94 -10.94
N LYS A 78 -19.37 61.19 -12.24
CA LYS A 78 -18.82 60.32 -13.30
C LYS A 78 -17.30 60.48 -13.30
N ILE A 79 -16.58 59.40 -13.05
CA ILE A 79 -15.13 59.35 -13.32
C ILE A 79 -14.95 59.49 -14.84
N THR A 80 -14.01 60.32 -15.27
CA THR A 80 -13.82 60.64 -16.69
C THR A 80 -13.17 59.45 -17.42
N SER A 81 -13.56 59.21 -18.67
CA SER A 81 -13.31 57.94 -19.37
C SER A 81 -11.88 57.74 -19.91
N PHE A 82 -10.84 57.97 -19.10
CA PHE A 82 -9.45 57.68 -19.48
C PHE A 82 -9.20 56.21 -19.89
N ILE A 83 -10.09 55.31 -19.49
CA ILE A 83 -10.03 53.87 -19.81
C ILE A 83 -10.41 53.57 -21.28
N SER A 84 -11.09 54.48 -22.00
CA SER A 84 -11.57 54.24 -23.37
C SER A 84 -10.54 54.44 -24.48
N GLU A 85 -9.40 55.06 -24.21
CA GLU A 85 -8.34 55.27 -25.23
C GLU A 85 -7.27 54.16 -25.22
N LEU A 86 -7.24 53.32 -24.17
CA LEU A 86 -6.38 52.13 -24.09
C LEU A 86 -6.96 50.94 -24.89
N ASN A 87 -7.07 51.13 -26.21
CA ASN A 87 -7.36 50.08 -27.19
C ASN A 87 -6.06 49.47 -27.72
N PHE A 88 -5.67 48.31 -27.18
CA PHE A 88 -4.61 47.48 -27.76
C PHE A 88 -5.21 46.43 -28.71
N ASP A 89 -5.37 46.82 -29.98
CA ASP A 89 -5.73 45.91 -31.09
C ASP A 89 -4.57 44.94 -31.41
N HIS A 90 -4.36 43.95 -30.53
CA HIS A 90 -3.26 42.99 -30.71
C HIS A 90 -3.56 41.52 -30.34
N TYR A 91 -4.83 41.18 -30.04
CA TYR A 91 -5.26 39.78 -29.90
C TYR A 91 -5.36 39.01 -31.24
N ALA A 92 -5.00 39.66 -32.35
CA ALA A 92 -5.11 39.11 -33.72
C ALA A 92 -3.90 38.29 -34.21
N LYS A 93 -2.85 38.08 -33.40
CA LYS A 93 -1.59 37.41 -33.85
C LYS A 93 -1.30 36.01 -33.29
N TYR A 94 -2.19 35.41 -32.51
CA TYR A 94 -2.05 34.00 -32.09
C TYR A 94 -3.00 33.04 -32.83
N THR A 95 -3.03 33.15 -34.15
CA THR A 95 -3.43 32.06 -35.06
C THR A 95 -2.39 31.88 -36.17
N SER A 96 -2.29 30.65 -36.70
CA SER A 96 -1.44 30.23 -37.85
C SER A 96 0.10 30.15 -37.67
N THR A 97 0.53 29.00 -37.14
CA THR A 97 1.59 28.13 -37.71
C THR A 97 2.98 28.68 -38.09
N SER A 98 4.02 28.16 -37.45
CA SER A 98 5.36 28.01 -38.04
C SER A 98 5.59 26.54 -38.49
N LYS A 99 5.96 26.33 -39.77
CA LYS A 99 6.25 24.99 -40.30
C LYS A 99 7.75 24.68 -40.24
N ILE A 100 8.09 23.46 -39.82
CA ILE A 100 9.38 22.83 -40.10
C ILE A 100 9.55 22.69 -41.62
N LYS A 101 10.73 23.01 -42.15
CA LYS A 101 11.13 22.66 -43.53
C LYS A 101 11.89 21.33 -43.52
N SER A 102 11.36 20.33 -44.23
CA SER A 102 12.12 19.19 -44.73
C SER A 102 12.52 19.43 -46.20
N ASN A 103 13.55 18.74 -46.69
CA ASN A 103 14.07 18.93 -48.04
C ASN A 103 13.21 18.27 -49.13
N ASN A 104 13.35 18.76 -50.37
CA ASN A 104 12.59 18.32 -51.54
C ASN A 104 12.85 16.85 -51.92
N GLY A 105 11.82 16.13 -52.38
CA GLY A 105 11.97 14.73 -52.82
C GLY A 105 10.78 14.01 -53.48
N GLY A 106 9.67 14.68 -53.88
CA GLY A 106 8.61 14.00 -54.65
C GLY A 106 7.23 14.68 -54.72
N VAL A 107 6.77 14.97 -55.94
CA VAL A 107 5.38 14.92 -56.49
C VAL A 107 4.23 15.16 -55.48
N LYS A 108 3.60 16.36 -55.39
CA LYS A 108 2.48 16.90 -56.21
C LYS A 108 1.13 16.13 -56.03
N GLN A 109 -0.08 16.75 -55.96
CA GLN A 109 -0.46 18.18 -56.05
C GLN A 109 -1.89 18.48 -55.49
N ASN A 110 -2.15 19.77 -55.20
CA ASN A 110 -3.46 20.46 -55.03
C ASN A 110 -4.30 20.22 -53.74
N GLY A 111 -4.85 21.22 -53.04
CA GLY A 111 -4.54 22.67 -53.05
C GLY A 111 -5.69 23.60 -52.60
N ILE A 112 -5.41 24.50 -51.63
CA ILE A 112 -6.06 25.83 -51.35
C ILE A 112 -7.55 25.80 -50.91
N THR A 113 -8.08 26.65 -50.02
CA THR A 113 -7.63 27.41 -48.82
C THR A 113 -8.91 27.84 -48.08
N VAL A 114 -8.95 27.84 -46.74
CA VAL A 114 -10.15 28.21 -45.97
C VAL A 114 -10.35 29.73 -45.90
N LYS A 115 -11.62 30.17 -46.03
CA LYS A 115 -12.10 31.48 -45.57
C LYS A 115 -13.36 31.30 -44.72
N ILE A 116 -13.48 32.11 -43.67
CA ILE A 116 -14.73 32.37 -42.96
C ILE A 116 -15.23 33.75 -43.42
N LEU A 117 -16.52 33.87 -43.69
CA LEU A 117 -17.21 35.16 -43.81
C LEU A 117 -18.64 35.01 -43.28
N SER A 118 -18.98 35.79 -42.27
CA SER A 118 -20.34 35.92 -41.75
C SER A 118 -21.17 36.81 -42.68
N ASN A 119 -22.48 36.55 -42.80
CA ASN A 119 -23.44 37.61 -43.04
C ASN A 119 -24.88 37.23 -42.64
N ASN A 120 -25.71 38.26 -42.46
CA ASN A 120 -27.09 38.18 -41.98
C ASN A 120 -28.11 37.98 -43.12
N ILE A 121 -29.41 38.10 -42.75
CA ILE A 121 -30.59 38.43 -43.60
C ILE A 121 -31.45 37.23 -44.07
N SER A 122 -32.43 36.92 -43.22
CA SER A 122 -33.87 36.72 -43.46
C SER A 122 -34.44 35.76 -44.54
N ASN A 123 -35.58 35.18 -44.12
CA ASN A 123 -36.84 35.04 -44.87
C ASN A 123 -37.06 33.96 -45.95
N GLU A 124 -38.24 33.36 -45.81
CA GLU A 124 -39.16 32.85 -46.84
C GLU A 124 -38.89 31.54 -47.65
N LYS A 125 -39.76 30.57 -47.33
CA LYS A 125 -40.71 29.87 -48.25
C LYS A 125 -40.29 28.64 -49.09
N GLN A 126 -41.05 27.57 -48.79
CA GLN A 126 -41.80 26.69 -49.72
C GLN A 126 -41.14 25.48 -50.40
N LYS A 127 -41.69 24.29 -50.06
CA LYS A 127 -41.96 23.10 -50.92
C LYS A 127 -40.70 22.38 -51.46
N SER A 128 -40.69 21.10 -51.85
CA SER A 128 -41.70 20.02 -52.03
C SER A 128 -40.99 18.65 -51.87
N SER A 129 -41.62 17.47 -51.68
CA SER A 129 -43.05 17.13 -51.50
C SER A 129 -43.23 15.73 -50.88
N ILE A 130 -44.42 15.51 -50.31
CA ILE A 130 -45.29 14.31 -50.36
C ILE A 130 -44.67 12.94 -50.74
N GLU A 131 -44.81 11.96 -49.84
CA GLU A 131 -45.54 10.70 -50.11
C GLU A 131 -46.25 10.22 -48.81
N GLN A 132 -47.26 9.34 -48.90
CA GLN A 132 -48.28 9.14 -47.84
C GLN A 132 -48.64 7.67 -47.60
N GLU A 133 -48.90 7.31 -46.34
CA GLU A 133 -49.94 6.36 -45.88
C GLU A 133 -50.10 6.57 -44.35
N ASN A 134 -51.23 7.00 -43.78
CA ASN A 134 -52.54 6.34 -43.58
C ASN A 134 -52.44 5.06 -42.72
N GLN A 135 -53.17 4.83 -41.61
CA GLN A 135 -54.28 5.51 -40.87
C GLN A 135 -54.22 5.04 -39.37
N ASN A 136 -55.01 5.44 -38.35
CA ASN A 136 -56.22 6.27 -38.15
C ASN A 136 -56.20 6.82 -36.68
N GLN A 137 -56.52 8.09 -36.39
CA GLN A 137 -57.83 8.69 -36.02
C GLN A 137 -58.37 8.52 -34.56
N ASN A 138 -58.97 9.63 -34.09
CA ASN A 138 -59.79 9.85 -32.87
C ASN A 138 -59.02 9.97 -31.51
N ASN A 139 -59.33 10.91 -30.60
CA ASN A 139 -60.50 11.79 -30.47
C ASN A 139 -60.21 13.22 -29.90
N LYS A 140 -61.24 14.08 -29.98
CA LYS A 140 -61.35 15.56 -29.87
C LYS A 140 -60.94 16.28 -28.55
N LEU A 141 -60.70 17.60 -28.66
CA LEU A 141 -60.71 18.68 -27.62
C LEU A 141 -62.07 19.46 -27.64
N PRO A 142 -62.29 20.57 -26.89
CA PRO A 142 -62.09 20.92 -25.45
C PRO A 142 -63.48 21.28 -24.80
N PRO A 143 -63.65 22.02 -23.66
CA PRO A 143 -63.35 23.47 -23.47
C PRO A 143 -62.93 23.88 -22.01
N THR A 144 -62.97 25.19 -21.68
CA THR A 144 -62.57 25.83 -20.40
C THR A 144 -63.75 26.41 -19.57
N PRO A 145 -63.52 27.31 -18.58
CA PRO A 145 -63.69 27.15 -17.13
C PRO A 145 -65.12 27.49 -16.59
N PRO A 146 -65.37 27.52 -15.25
CA PRO A 146 -65.39 28.83 -14.55
C PRO A 146 -65.14 28.86 -13.00
N LEU A 147 -65.03 30.09 -12.47
CA LEU A 147 -65.47 30.60 -11.14
C LEU A 147 -64.91 30.05 -9.79
N SER A 148 -64.20 30.95 -9.08
CA SER A 148 -64.28 31.20 -7.62
C SER A 148 -65.54 32.03 -7.27
N PRO A 149 -66.04 32.20 -6.00
CA PRO A 149 -65.35 32.98 -4.94
C PRO A 149 -65.73 32.73 -3.44
N ASN A 150 -65.15 33.55 -2.53
CA ASN A 150 -65.62 33.93 -1.16
C ASN A 150 -65.55 32.87 -0.02
N ARG A 151 -65.50 33.20 1.28
CA ARG A 151 -65.41 34.47 2.10
C ARG A 151 -64.55 34.11 3.36
N PHE A 152 -63.95 34.94 4.25
CA PHE A 152 -64.06 36.31 4.82
C PHE A 152 -62.64 36.96 4.86
N GLU A 153 -62.37 38.27 5.02
CA GLU A 153 -62.73 39.32 6.01
C GLU A 153 -62.14 39.16 7.43
N GLU A 154 -61.53 40.18 8.07
CA GLU A 154 -60.74 41.31 7.49
C GLU A 154 -59.24 41.12 7.87
N GLU A 155 -58.43 41.93 8.55
CA GLU A 155 -58.48 43.32 9.08
C GLU A 155 -57.29 44.14 8.51
N ARG A 156 -57.09 45.37 9.00
CA ARG A 156 -55.87 46.17 8.81
C ARG A 156 -55.26 46.52 10.16
N ASN A 157 -53.95 46.39 10.31
CA ASN A 157 -53.17 47.37 11.06
C ASN A 157 -51.71 47.39 10.64
N GLN A 158 -51.06 48.52 10.90
CA GLN A 158 -49.62 48.69 10.76
C GLN A 158 -48.98 48.17 12.06
N ASP A 159 -47.90 47.38 11.97
CA ASP A 159 -46.74 47.71 12.79
C ASP A 159 -45.41 47.06 12.37
N ILE A 160 -44.37 47.74 12.80
CA ILE A 160 -42.92 47.51 12.66
C ILE A 160 -42.49 46.03 12.62
N PHE A 161 -41.74 45.66 11.57
CA PHE A 161 -40.71 44.61 11.66
C PHE A 161 -39.32 45.21 11.47
N THR A 162 -38.43 45.00 12.44
CA THR A 162 -37.11 45.62 12.50
C THR A 162 -36.14 44.97 11.52
N ALA A 163 -35.37 45.80 10.81
CA ALA A 163 -34.24 45.34 10.01
C ALA A 163 -33.20 44.64 10.90
N HIS A 164 -33.19 43.31 10.85
CA HIS A 164 -32.20 42.51 11.57
C HIS A 164 -30.83 42.66 10.90
N GLN A 165 -29.80 42.85 11.71
CA GLN A 165 -28.44 43.09 11.24
C GLN A 165 -27.85 41.83 10.58
N PRO A 166 -26.95 41.98 9.57
CA PRO A 166 -26.18 40.85 9.05
C PRO A 166 -25.26 40.26 10.14
N THR A 167 -24.83 39.01 9.90
CA THR A 167 -24.08 38.14 10.81
C THR A 167 -23.00 38.87 11.63
N MET A 168 -23.05 38.76 12.96
CA MET A 168 -22.29 39.62 13.88
C MET A 168 -20.77 39.60 13.66
N LEU A 169 -20.14 40.78 13.73
CA LEU A 169 -18.70 40.92 13.92
C LEU A 169 -18.31 40.38 15.31
N ILE A 170 -17.22 39.61 15.36
CA ILE A 170 -16.67 39.09 16.63
C ILE A 170 -15.54 40.02 17.09
N GLU A 171 -15.84 40.87 18.07
CA GLU A 171 -14.86 41.70 18.75
C GLU A 171 -14.23 40.94 19.93
N GLU A 172 -12.89 40.97 20.03
CA GLU A 172 -12.14 40.42 21.16
C GLU A 172 -11.76 41.56 22.12
N GLN A 173 -11.94 41.37 23.43
CA GLN A 173 -11.62 42.40 24.42
C GLN A 173 -10.10 42.63 24.52
N PRO A 174 -9.64 43.90 24.56
CA PRO A 174 -8.22 44.21 24.49
C PRO A 174 -7.48 43.87 25.79
N LYS A 175 -6.42 43.06 25.68
CA LYS A 175 -5.33 43.07 26.66
C LYS A 175 -4.30 44.12 26.24
N THR A 176 -3.85 44.92 27.20
CA THR A 176 -2.97 46.07 27.00
C THR A 176 -1.57 45.68 26.50
N ASN A 177 -1.22 46.08 25.28
CA ASN A 177 0.03 46.82 25.04
C ASN A 177 0.06 47.53 23.67
N THR A 178 0.94 48.51 23.57
CA THR A 178 0.91 49.57 22.54
C THR A 178 1.51 49.15 21.20
N GLN A 179 0.68 49.05 20.16
CA GLN A 179 0.99 49.42 18.76
C GLN A 179 -0.28 49.34 17.88
N GLN A 180 -0.26 50.01 16.72
CA GLN A 180 -1.43 50.16 15.85
C GLN A 180 -1.87 48.82 15.25
N GLN A 181 -3.11 48.39 15.55
CA GLN A 181 -3.76 47.26 14.88
C GLN A 181 -4.84 47.77 13.94
N GLN A 182 -4.71 47.47 12.65
CA GLN A 182 -5.86 47.51 11.74
C GLN A 182 -6.79 46.34 12.12
N GLN A 183 -8.06 46.63 12.39
CA GLN A 183 -9.05 45.59 12.67
C GLN A 183 -9.40 44.83 11.38
N ASP A 184 -8.67 43.75 11.10
CA ASP A 184 -8.96 42.84 10.00
C ASP A 184 -10.36 42.22 10.17
N GLN A 185 -11.32 42.66 9.34
CA GLN A 185 -12.71 42.20 9.43
C GLN A 185 -12.80 40.70 9.13
N LYS A 186 -13.29 39.92 10.10
CA LYS A 186 -13.53 38.48 9.98
C LYS A 186 -14.92 38.22 9.41
N VAL A 187 -15.02 37.36 8.40
CA VAL A 187 -16.29 36.89 7.80
C VAL A 187 -16.39 35.37 7.97
N ALA A 188 -17.55 34.88 8.41
CA ALA A 188 -17.79 33.44 8.53
C ALA A 188 -18.25 32.83 7.19
N CYS A 189 -17.94 31.55 6.97
CA CYS A 189 -18.56 30.76 5.92
C CYS A 189 -19.81 30.06 6.45
N GLU A 190 -20.99 30.33 5.90
CA GLU A 190 -22.25 29.81 6.47
C GLU A 190 -22.36 28.27 6.41
N GLY A 191 -21.63 27.62 5.51
CA GLY A 191 -21.53 26.15 5.41
C GLY A 191 -20.52 25.45 6.34
N CYS A 192 -19.69 26.17 7.11
CA CYS A 192 -18.81 25.54 8.10
C CYS A 192 -18.50 26.40 9.34
N ARG A 193 -19.03 27.62 9.41
CA ARG A 193 -18.85 28.65 10.44
C ARG A 193 -17.40 28.99 10.81
N LYS A 194 -16.42 28.51 10.04
CA LYS A 194 -15.03 28.99 10.11
C LYS A 194 -14.99 30.47 9.70
N ALA A 195 -14.32 31.28 10.52
CA ALA A 195 -13.95 32.65 10.20
C ALA A 195 -12.77 32.70 9.22
N PHE A 196 -12.83 33.67 8.31
CA PHE A 196 -11.83 34.01 7.31
C PHE A 196 -11.56 35.51 7.39
N TYR A 197 -10.32 35.94 7.22
CA TYR A 197 -9.96 37.36 7.22
C TYR A 197 -10.29 37.99 5.87
N PHE A 198 -11.25 38.90 5.79
CA PHE A 198 -11.80 39.40 4.52
C PHE A 198 -10.70 39.91 3.57
N ASN A 199 -9.70 40.61 4.10
CA ASN A 199 -8.58 41.17 3.34
C ASN A 199 -7.57 40.13 2.83
N GLN A 200 -7.43 38.98 3.51
CA GLN A 200 -6.37 37.99 3.26
C GLN A 200 -6.90 36.66 2.66
N ASP A 201 -8.19 36.40 2.82
CA ASP A 201 -8.87 35.15 2.45
C ASP A 201 -9.94 35.36 1.36
N PHE A 202 -10.09 36.57 0.79
CA PHE A 202 -11.15 36.89 -0.19
C PHE A 202 -11.28 35.85 -1.32
N GLU A 203 -10.15 35.42 -1.90
CA GLU A 203 -10.12 34.42 -2.97
C GLU A 203 -10.66 33.04 -2.56
N LYS A 204 -10.69 32.73 -1.27
CA LYS A 204 -11.17 31.45 -0.70
C LYS A 204 -12.67 31.51 -0.40
N LEU A 205 -13.27 32.70 -0.45
CA LEU A 205 -14.69 32.96 -0.24
C LEU A 205 -15.46 33.05 -1.58
N TRP A 206 -16.78 33.01 -1.47
CA TRP A 206 -17.72 33.30 -2.55
C TRP A 206 -18.98 33.95 -1.94
N PHE A 207 -19.50 34.96 -2.62
CA PHE A 207 -20.72 35.67 -2.25
C PHE A 207 -21.83 35.20 -3.17
N LEU A 208 -22.86 34.54 -2.63
CA LEU A 208 -23.89 33.89 -3.45
C LEU A 208 -24.79 34.92 -4.14
N GLU A 209 -24.90 34.86 -5.46
CA GLU A 209 -25.54 35.90 -6.28
C GLU A 209 -27.00 36.16 -5.89
N HIS A 210 -27.75 35.11 -5.52
CA HIS A 210 -29.17 35.20 -5.21
C HIS A 210 -29.51 35.55 -3.75
N CYS A 211 -28.55 35.52 -2.82
CA CYS A 211 -28.83 35.76 -1.39
C CYS A 211 -27.76 36.54 -0.61
N GLY A 212 -26.62 36.89 -1.21
CA GLY A 212 -25.53 37.63 -0.58
C GLY A 212 -24.71 36.84 0.46
N HIS A 213 -25.23 35.72 0.99
CA HIS A 213 -24.55 34.89 1.98
C HIS A 213 -23.19 34.39 1.51
N VAL A 214 -22.25 34.29 2.45
CA VAL A 214 -20.84 34.01 2.18
C VAL A 214 -20.51 32.55 2.46
N MET A 215 -19.96 31.85 1.48
CA MET A 215 -19.53 30.47 1.64
C MET A 215 -18.13 30.29 1.06
N CYS A 216 -17.25 29.59 1.77
CA CYS A 216 -15.93 29.29 1.25
C CYS A 216 -16.01 28.30 0.08
N LYS A 217 -15.14 28.47 -0.92
CA LYS A 217 -15.13 27.66 -2.14
C LYS A 217 -15.00 26.17 -1.84
N LEU A 218 -14.31 25.80 -0.76
CA LEU A 218 -14.19 24.41 -0.28
C LEU A 218 -15.52 23.81 0.21
N CYS A 219 -16.38 24.59 0.87
CA CYS A 219 -17.71 24.13 1.25
C CYS A 219 -18.60 23.94 0.02
N ILE A 220 -18.61 24.89 -0.91
CA ILE A 220 -19.38 24.78 -2.16
C ILE A 220 -18.88 23.58 -2.99
N HIS A 221 -17.56 23.37 -3.07
CA HIS A 221 -16.95 22.23 -3.76
C HIS A 221 -17.39 20.89 -3.16
N ARG A 222 -17.33 20.74 -1.83
CA ARG A 222 -17.83 19.56 -1.12
C ARG A 222 -19.33 19.32 -1.35
N LEU A 223 -20.15 20.35 -1.18
CA LEU A 223 -21.61 20.27 -1.34
C LEU A 223 -22.00 19.90 -2.78
N ALA A 224 -21.26 20.39 -3.79
CA ALA A 224 -21.47 19.96 -5.16
C ALA A 224 -21.10 18.49 -5.38
N GLN A 225 -19.95 18.04 -4.87
CA GLN A 225 -19.53 16.63 -4.98
C GLN A 225 -20.48 15.66 -4.26
N GLU A 226 -21.01 16.04 -3.11
CA GLU A 226 -21.91 15.21 -2.30
C GLU A 226 -23.37 15.27 -2.80
N LYS A 227 -23.89 16.47 -3.13
CA LYS A 227 -25.33 16.70 -3.31
C LYS A 227 -25.78 17.06 -4.73
N PHE A 228 -24.90 17.45 -5.66
CA PHE A 228 -25.34 17.83 -7.02
C PHE A 228 -26.05 16.66 -7.73
N VAL A 229 -25.46 15.46 -7.71
CA VAL A 229 -26.06 14.28 -8.35
C VAL A 229 -27.19 13.69 -7.50
N GLU A 230 -27.16 13.83 -6.17
CA GLU A 230 -28.24 13.38 -5.28
C GLU A 230 -29.53 14.19 -5.51
N ASN A 231 -29.43 15.52 -5.48
CA ASN A 231 -30.53 16.48 -5.50
C ASN A 231 -30.90 16.98 -6.92
N ASP A 232 -30.68 16.18 -7.97
CA ASP A 232 -31.03 16.50 -9.36
C ASP A 232 -30.51 17.86 -9.85
N GLY A 233 -29.21 18.10 -9.63
CA GLY A 233 -28.49 19.32 -9.99
C GLY A 233 -28.56 20.46 -8.96
N ARG A 234 -29.31 20.29 -7.86
CA ARG A 234 -29.61 21.39 -6.92
C ARG A 234 -28.67 21.42 -5.72
N VAL A 235 -27.72 22.35 -5.75
CA VAL A 235 -26.89 22.71 -4.58
C VAL A 235 -27.51 23.95 -3.92
N MET A 236 -27.67 23.92 -2.60
CA MET A 236 -28.35 24.97 -1.82
C MET A 236 -27.36 25.75 -0.96
N CYS A 237 -27.70 27.00 -0.65
CA CYS A 237 -27.09 27.75 0.44
C CYS A 237 -27.18 26.95 1.75
N GLN A 238 -26.25 27.20 2.69
CA GLN A 238 -26.23 26.54 4.01
C GLN A 238 -26.54 27.49 5.16
N GLU A 239 -26.95 28.72 4.87
CA GLU A 239 -27.50 29.60 5.91
C GLU A 239 -28.88 29.10 6.37
N ILE A 240 -29.13 29.19 7.67
CA ILE A 240 -30.33 28.72 8.35
C ILE A 240 -31.54 29.51 7.82
N GLY A 241 -32.53 28.79 7.30
CA GLY A 241 -33.71 29.38 6.65
C GLY A 241 -33.49 29.85 5.20
N CYS A 242 -32.27 29.83 4.66
CA CYS A 242 -32.03 30.27 3.29
C CYS A 242 -32.34 29.18 2.25
N ILE A 243 -33.43 29.35 1.51
CA ILE A 243 -33.85 28.43 0.43
C ILE A 243 -33.22 28.73 -0.95
N SER A 244 -32.17 29.57 -1.00
CA SER A 244 -31.54 29.94 -2.28
C SER A 244 -30.64 28.83 -2.82
N LYS A 245 -30.78 28.54 -4.11
CA LYS A 245 -29.89 27.65 -4.87
C LYS A 245 -28.59 28.39 -5.27
N ILE A 246 -27.48 27.67 -5.30
CA ILE A 246 -26.25 28.09 -5.99
C ILE A 246 -26.47 27.87 -7.49
N THR A 247 -26.16 28.87 -8.32
CA THR A 247 -26.39 28.78 -9.77
C THR A 247 -25.39 27.86 -10.46
N TYR A 248 -25.75 27.37 -11.66
CA TYR A 248 -24.82 26.61 -12.50
C TYR A 248 -23.61 27.45 -12.94
N PHE A 249 -23.77 28.77 -13.06
CA PHE A 249 -22.67 29.69 -13.36
C PHE A 249 -21.67 29.73 -12.19
N GLU A 250 -22.13 29.99 -10.97
CA GLU A 250 -21.28 29.98 -9.77
C GLU A 250 -20.60 28.63 -9.56
N LEU A 251 -21.35 27.53 -9.66
CA LEU A 251 -20.78 26.18 -9.58
C LEU A 251 -19.69 25.96 -10.64
N LYS A 252 -19.90 26.39 -11.88
CA LYS A 252 -18.90 26.27 -12.96
C LYS A 252 -17.65 27.12 -12.71
N GLN A 253 -17.79 28.32 -12.13
CA GLN A 253 -16.66 29.18 -11.76
C GLN A 253 -15.87 28.62 -10.56
N ILE A 254 -16.55 28.03 -9.57
CA ILE A 254 -15.93 27.54 -8.33
C ILE A 254 -15.30 26.14 -8.50
N LEU A 255 -15.93 25.27 -9.29
CA LEU A 255 -15.45 23.90 -9.54
C LEU A 255 -14.42 23.84 -10.68
N GLY A 256 -14.50 24.77 -11.63
CA GLY A 256 -13.86 24.67 -12.94
C GLY A 256 -14.70 23.86 -13.93
N LEU A 257 -14.47 24.11 -15.23
CA LEU A 257 -15.22 23.50 -16.34
C LEU A 257 -15.27 21.97 -16.27
N ASP A 258 -14.13 21.33 -16.07
CA ASP A 258 -14.01 19.86 -16.17
C ASP A 258 -14.77 19.14 -15.06
N LYS A 259 -14.64 19.62 -13.82
CA LYS A 259 -15.38 19.04 -12.66
C LYS A 259 -16.87 19.29 -12.74
N PHE A 260 -17.29 20.45 -13.27
CA PHE A 260 -18.70 20.71 -13.53
C PHE A 260 -19.25 19.73 -14.58
N ASN A 261 -18.56 19.58 -15.71
CA ASN A 261 -18.93 18.64 -16.77
C ASN A 261 -18.93 17.18 -16.29
N GLU A 262 -18.03 16.81 -15.38
CA GLU A 262 -18.00 15.47 -14.76
C GLU A 262 -19.26 15.20 -13.90
N LEU A 263 -19.69 16.18 -13.10
CA LEU A 263 -20.91 16.09 -12.30
C LEU A 263 -22.18 16.09 -13.17
N ASP A 264 -22.20 16.90 -14.23
CA ASP A 264 -23.31 16.96 -15.18
C ASP A 264 -23.45 15.66 -15.99
N LYS A 265 -22.33 15.07 -16.45
CA LYS A 265 -22.30 13.72 -17.04
C LYS A 265 -22.89 12.68 -16.07
N LYS A 266 -22.50 12.71 -14.80
CA LYS A 266 -23.02 11.78 -13.78
C LYS A 266 -24.52 11.97 -13.53
N LEU A 267 -25.01 13.21 -13.55
CA LEU A 267 -26.43 13.52 -13.45
C LEU A 267 -27.20 13.02 -14.68
N ALA A 268 -26.68 13.22 -15.89
CA ALA A 268 -27.28 12.69 -17.12
C ALA A 268 -27.37 11.15 -17.09
N LEU A 269 -26.31 10.46 -16.67
CA LEU A 269 -26.28 9.00 -16.52
C LEU A 269 -27.28 8.52 -15.44
N LYS A 270 -27.39 9.21 -14.29
CA LYS A 270 -28.41 8.94 -13.26
C LYS A 270 -29.81 9.03 -13.86
N ASN A 271 -30.11 10.12 -14.55
CA ASN A 271 -31.44 10.42 -15.09
C ASN A 271 -31.85 9.46 -16.21
N GLN A 272 -30.89 8.97 -17.00
CA GLN A 272 -31.10 7.93 -18.01
C GLN A 272 -31.04 6.50 -17.43
N ASN A 273 -30.82 6.35 -16.13
CA ASN A 273 -30.66 5.05 -15.43
C ASN A 273 -29.55 4.16 -16.05
N ILE A 274 -28.46 4.79 -16.47
CA ILE A 274 -27.27 4.15 -17.06
C ILE A 274 -26.19 3.97 -15.99
N VAL A 275 -25.46 2.85 -16.04
CA VAL A 275 -24.28 2.59 -15.19
C VAL A 275 -23.03 2.46 -16.05
N GLU A 276 -22.02 3.24 -15.69
CA GLU A 276 -20.67 3.19 -16.23
C GLU A 276 -19.84 2.14 -15.47
N CYS A 277 -19.24 1.18 -16.16
CA CYS A 277 -18.46 0.14 -15.51
C CYS A 277 -17.08 0.65 -15.07
N ILE A 278 -16.73 0.54 -13.79
CA ILE A 278 -15.46 1.11 -13.28
C ILE A 278 -14.19 0.46 -13.87
N LYS A 279 -14.29 -0.79 -14.35
CA LYS A 279 -13.14 -1.54 -14.91
C LYS A 279 -12.88 -1.27 -16.39
N CYS A 280 -13.89 -0.89 -17.16
CA CYS A 280 -13.78 -0.76 -18.62
C CYS A 280 -14.47 0.47 -19.22
N GLN A 281 -15.09 1.33 -18.40
CA GLN A 281 -15.79 2.57 -18.76
C GLN A 281 -17.00 2.39 -19.70
N SER A 282 -17.29 1.16 -20.14
CA SER A 282 -18.49 0.84 -20.93
C SER A 282 -19.77 1.09 -20.15
N GLN A 283 -20.73 1.74 -20.80
CA GLN A 283 -21.99 2.19 -20.24
C GLN A 283 -23.15 1.26 -20.66
N PHE A 284 -24.04 0.92 -19.73
CA PHE A 284 -25.21 0.08 -20.00
C PHE A 284 -26.43 0.53 -19.18
N SER A 285 -27.64 0.29 -19.69
CA SER A 285 -28.88 0.43 -18.93
C SER A 285 -28.88 -0.46 -17.68
N PHE A 286 -29.45 0.05 -16.58
CA PHE A 286 -29.59 -0.70 -15.34
C PHE A 286 -31.02 -1.21 -15.13
N GLU A 287 -31.18 -2.52 -15.14
CA GLU A 287 -32.43 -3.20 -14.80
C GLU A 287 -32.37 -3.68 -13.34
N LYS A 288 -33.45 -3.51 -12.57
CA LYS A 288 -33.52 -3.94 -11.17
C LYS A 288 -33.69 -5.46 -11.10
N GLY A 289 -32.99 -6.10 -10.18
CA GLY A 289 -33.21 -7.51 -9.83
C GLY A 289 -34.52 -7.72 -9.05
N ASN A 290 -34.89 -8.98 -8.82
CA ASN A 290 -36.10 -9.33 -8.08
C ASN A 290 -35.85 -9.20 -6.56
N PRO A 291 -36.56 -8.34 -5.82
CA PRO A 291 -36.37 -8.18 -4.37
C PRO A 291 -36.86 -9.38 -3.54
N ASN A 292 -37.50 -10.37 -4.15
CA ASN A 292 -37.94 -11.63 -3.53
C ASN A 292 -37.07 -12.85 -3.92
N GLU A 293 -35.91 -12.63 -4.56
CA GLU A 293 -35.00 -13.70 -4.98
C GLU A 293 -34.29 -14.36 -3.78
N GLN A 294 -34.17 -15.69 -3.77
CA GLN A 294 -33.47 -16.43 -2.70
C GLN A 294 -31.95 -16.37 -2.87
N VAL A 295 -31.37 -15.24 -2.48
CA VAL A 295 -29.94 -14.96 -2.60
C VAL A 295 -29.18 -15.40 -1.33
N LYS A 296 -27.96 -15.89 -1.50
CA LYS A 296 -27.04 -16.29 -0.41
C LYS A 296 -25.73 -15.51 -0.47
N ASP A 297 -25.11 -15.28 0.68
CA ASP A 297 -23.78 -14.67 0.80
C ASP A 297 -22.65 -15.67 0.54
N GLN A 298 -21.41 -15.21 0.67
CA GLN A 298 -20.19 -16.01 0.46
C GLN A 298 -20.00 -17.14 1.48
N GLN A 299 -20.75 -17.11 2.60
CA GLN A 299 -20.78 -18.12 3.64
C GLN A 299 -21.98 -19.09 3.46
N GLY A 300 -22.77 -18.93 2.40
CA GLY A 300 -23.93 -19.76 2.08
C GLY A 300 -25.19 -19.43 2.88
N LYS A 301 -25.18 -18.34 3.67
CA LYS A 301 -26.32 -17.88 4.47
C LYS A 301 -27.23 -17.00 3.62
N SER A 302 -28.54 -17.21 3.74
CA SER A 302 -29.54 -16.43 2.99
C SER A 302 -29.56 -14.96 3.44
N ILE A 303 -29.57 -14.03 2.49
CA ILE A 303 -29.67 -12.58 2.77
C ILE A 303 -31.15 -12.16 2.78
N SER A 304 -31.49 -11.15 3.58
CA SER A 304 -32.88 -10.68 3.76
C SER A 304 -32.96 -9.18 4.07
N GLY A 305 -34.17 -8.64 4.10
CA GLY A 305 -34.43 -7.24 4.45
C GLY A 305 -33.69 -6.23 3.56
N GLU A 306 -33.16 -5.18 4.16
CA GLU A 306 -32.43 -4.10 3.46
C GLU A 306 -31.27 -4.60 2.61
N ALA A 307 -30.58 -5.69 3.00
CA ALA A 307 -29.48 -6.24 2.23
C ALA A 307 -29.94 -6.85 0.90
N LEU A 308 -31.10 -7.52 0.89
CA LEU A 308 -31.71 -8.07 -0.32
C LEU A 308 -32.31 -6.96 -1.21
N ILE A 309 -32.92 -5.94 -0.59
CA ILE A 309 -33.39 -4.74 -1.30
C ILE A 309 -32.21 -4.01 -1.97
N ASN A 310 -31.07 -3.87 -1.27
CA ASN A 310 -29.85 -3.30 -1.81
C ASN A 310 -29.25 -4.16 -2.93
N TYR A 311 -29.23 -5.49 -2.79
CA TYR A 311 -28.82 -6.41 -3.87
C TYR A 311 -29.66 -6.18 -5.14
N ALA A 312 -30.99 -6.23 -5.02
CA ALA A 312 -31.90 -6.05 -6.15
C ALA A 312 -31.83 -4.66 -6.81
N ASN A 313 -31.63 -3.59 -6.02
CA ASN A 313 -31.63 -2.21 -6.54
C ASN A 313 -30.26 -1.70 -7.00
N ASN A 314 -29.14 -2.32 -6.59
CA ASN A 314 -27.79 -1.80 -6.83
C ASN A 314 -26.78 -2.77 -7.47
N ARG A 315 -27.04 -4.08 -7.58
CA ARG A 315 -26.08 -5.02 -8.18
C ARG A 315 -26.03 -4.88 -9.70
N PHE A 316 -24.91 -4.42 -10.24
CA PHE A 316 -24.68 -4.29 -11.67
C PHE A 316 -23.57 -5.25 -12.15
N ILE A 317 -23.85 -6.03 -13.20
CA ILE A 317 -22.84 -6.86 -13.89
C ILE A 317 -22.54 -6.21 -15.24
N CYS A 318 -21.29 -5.86 -15.50
CA CYS A 318 -20.88 -5.33 -16.79
C CYS A 318 -21.06 -6.39 -17.89
N LYS A 319 -21.90 -6.11 -18.89
CA LYS A 319 -22.17 -7.03 -20.01
C LYS A 319 -20.90 -7.36 -20.81
N GLN A 320 -19.93 -6.44 -20.88
CA GLN A 320 -18.63 -6.59 -21.56
C GLN A 320 -17.57 -7.35 -20.71
N CYS A 321 -17.11 -6.77 -19.59
CA CYS A 321 -15.96 -7.32 -18.84
C CYS A 321 -16.33 -8.25 -17.67
N LYS A 322 -17.62 -8.53 -17.47
CA LYS A 322 -18.21 -9.37 -16.41
C LYS A 322 -17.90 -8.93 -14.96
N THR A 323 -17.32 -7.76 -14.75
CA THR A 323 -17.16 -7.18 -13.41
C THR A 323 -18.51 -6.90 -12.78
N GLU A 324 -18.69 -7.43 -11.57
CA GLU A 324 -19.83 -7.18 -10.70
C GLU A 324 -19.50 -6.02 -9.74
N GLN A 325 -20.28 -4.95 -9.80
CA GLN A 325 -20.09 -3.73 -9.03
C GLN A 325 -21.40 -3.24 -8.41
N CYS A 326 -21.30 -2.39 -7.39
CA CYS A 326 -22.45 -1.66 -6.85
C CYS A 326 -22.70 -0.35 -7.62
N LYS A 327 -23.90 -0.18 -8.18
CA LYS A 327 -24.35 1.05 -8.87
C LYS A 327 -24.23 2.31 -8.00
N GLN A 328 -24.57 2.22 -6.71
CA GLN A 328 -24.70 3.38 -5.82
C GLN A 328 -23.38 3.78 -5.15
N CYS A 329 -22.46 2.84 -4.89
CA CYS A 329 -21.20 3.12 -4.19
C CYS A 329 -19.93 2.74 -4.97
N ASN A 330 -20.06 2.18 -6.18
CA ASN A 330 -18.98 1.72 -7.06
C ASN A 330 -18.04 0.65 -6.46
N ALA A 331 -18.44 -0.02 -5.38
CA ALA A 331 -17.69 -1.15 -4.82
C ALA A 331 -17.55 -2.31 -5.81
N VAL A 332 -16.35 -2.89 -5.89
CA VAL A 332 -16.03 -4.13 -6.62
C VAL A 332 -15.19 -5.03 -5.70
N PRO A 333 -15.54 -6.32 -5.52
CA PRO A 333 -16.81 -6.94 -5.92
C PRO A 333 -18.02 -6.31 -5.21
N PHE A 334 -19.24 -6.63 -5.65
CA PHE A 334 -20.46 -6.18 -4.98
C PHE A 334 -20.53 -6.70 -3.53
N HIS A 335 -20.97 -5.84 -2.62
CA HIS A 335 -21.06 -6.13 -1.18
C HIS A 335 -22.35 -6.89 -0.83
N ILE A 336 -22.41 -8.15 -1.24
CA ILE A 336 -23.52 -9.06 -0.95
C ILE A 336 -23.75 -9.17 0.57
N GLY A 337 -25.02 -9.24 0.99
CA GLY A 337 -25.39 -9.29 2.41
C GLY A 337 -25.29 -7.96 3.17
N MET A 338 -24.88 -6.86 2.52
CA MET A 338 -24.70 -5.54 3.15
C MET A 338 -25.38 -4.41 2.37
N THR A 339 -25.85 -3.37 3.06
CA THR A 339 -26.23 -2.10 2.44
C THR A 339 -25.00 -1.26 2.07
N CYS A 340 -25.17 -0.29 1.16
CA CYS A 340 -24.08 0.63 0.78
C CYS A 340 -23.49 1.40 1.99
N GLN A 341 -24.31 1.70 3.00
CA GLN A 341 -23.84 2.38 4.20
C GLN A 341 -23.06 1.45 5.13
N GLN A 342 -23.57 0.24 5.39
CA GLN A 342 -22.85 -0.78 6.17
C GLN A 342 -21.49 -1.11 5.55
N TYR A 343 -21.43 -1.22 4.21
CA TYR A 343 -20.17 -1.45 3.50
C TYR A 343 -19.18 -0.28 3.66
N LYS A 344 -19.65 0.98 3.57
CA LYS A 344 -18.81 2.16 3.85
C LYS A 344 -18.29 2.16 5.29
N THR A 345 -19.14 1.86 6.28
CA THR A 345 -18.72 1.76 7.68
C THR A 345 -17.67 0.66 7.87
N ASN A 346 -17.84 -0.52 7.28
CA ASN A 346 -16.85 -1.61 7.39
C ASN A 346 -15.55 -1.35 6.61
N GLN A 347 -15.56 -0.50 5.58
CA GLN A 347 -14.35 0.00 4.93
C GLN A 347 -13.60 1.04 5.79
N GLN A 348 -14.32 1.79 6.63
CA GLN A 348 -13.77 2.82 7.53
C GLN A 348 -13.44 2.29 8.93
N ALA A 349 -13.94 1.12 9.31
CA ALA A 349 -13.65 0.47 10.58
C ALA A 349 -12.14 0.14 10.70
N ASN A 350 -11.58 0.32 11.90
CA ASN A 350 -10.24 -0.14 12.20
C ASN A 350 -10.14 -1.65 11.99
N LYS A 351 -9.07 -2.09 11.32
CA LYS A 351 -8.82 -3.49 10.98
C LYS A 351 -7.71 -4.05 11.86
N CYS A 352 -7.88 -5.29 12.32
CA CYS A 352 -6.87 -6.01 13.10
C CYS A 352 -5.54 -6.06 12.33
N ILE A 353 -4.46 -5.55 12.91
CA ILE A 353 -3.14 -5.48 12.24
C ILE A 353 -2.52 -6.85 11.93
N LEU A 354 -3.12 -7.95 12.41
CA LEU A 354 -2.69 -9.33 12.20
C LEU A 354 -3.55 -10.10 11.17
N CYS A 355 -4.86 -9.83 11.09
CA CYS A 355 -5.79 -10.63 10.28
C CYS A 355 -6.83 -9.81 9.48
N ASP A 356 -6.66 -8.49 9.39
CA ASP A 356 -7.55 -7.51 8.75
C ASP A 356 -9.02 -7.47 9.23
N PHE A 357 -9.43 -8.36 10.14
CA PHE A 357 -10.81 -8.41 10.63
C PHE A 357 -11.19 -7.11 11.37
N PRO A 358 -12.36 -6.49 11.11
CA PRO A 358 -12.79 -5.26 11.77
C PRO A 358 -12.82 -5.39 13.30
N CYS A 359 -12.27 -4.41 14.02
CA CYS A 359 -12.20 -4.43 15.48
C CYS A 359 -12.04 -3.03 16.11
N GLU A 360 -12.58 -2.89 17.33
CA GLU A 360 -12.37 -1.73 18.19
C GLU A 360 -10.99 -1.82 18.89
N GLY A 361 -9.92 -1.53 18.15
CA GLY A 361 -8.55 -1.53 18.68
C GLY A 361 -7.49 -1.82 17.62
N LYS A 362 -6.27 -2.17 18.07
CA LYS A 362 -5.20 -2.63 17.16
C LYS A 362 -5.38 -4.07 16.68
N VAL A 363 -6.07 -4.92 17.46
CA VAL A 363 -6.32 -6.33 17.13
C VAL A 363 -7.74 -6.75 17.52
N CYS A 364 -8.28 -7.78 16.85
CA CYS A 364 -9.60 -8.33 17.13
C CYS A 364 -9.58 -9.31 18.32
N ASN A 365 -10.77 -9.69 18.80
CA ASN A 365 -10.95 -10.56 19.97
C ASN A 365 -10.70 -12.06 19.69
N GLN A 366 -10.13 -12.42 18.55
CA GLN A 366 -9.73 -13.80 18.25
C GLN A 366 -8.56 -14.22 19.17
N GLU A 367 -8.63 -15.43 19.73
CA GLU A 367 -7.68 -15.92 20.73
C GLU A 367 -6.22 -15.83 20.29
N ASP A 368 -5.91 -16.21 19.04
CA ASP A 368 -4.54 -16.14 18.51
C ASP A 368 -4.06 -14.70 18.31
N CYS A 369 -4.95 -13.76 17.93
CA CYS A 369 -4.60 -12.34 17.87
C CYS A 369 -4.30 -11.79 19.28
N GLN A 370 -5.09 -12.20 20.28
CA GLN A 370 -4.93 -11.81 21.69
C GLN A 370 -3.72 -12.46 22.38
N LYS A 371 -3.24 -13.61 21.90
CA LYS A 371 -1.93 -14.18 22.27
C LYS A 371 -0.79 -13.41 21.59
N ARG A 372 -0.84 -13.24 20.27
CA ARG A 372 0.25 -12.67 19.46
C ARG A 372 0.53 -11.20 19.77
N ILE A 373 -0.49 -10.40 20.11
CA ILE A 373 -0.33 -8.97 20.52
C ILE A 373 0.49 -8.78 21.80
N GLN A 374 0.65 -9.82 22.63
CA GLN A 374 1.47 -9.78 23.86
C GLN A 374 2.98 -9.77 23.52
N LYS A 375 3.36 -10.51 22.48
CA LYS A 375 4.72 -10.57 21.90
C LYS A 375 5.00 -9.48 20.86
N LEU A 376 3.99 -8.85 20.28
CA LEU A 376 4.15 -7.83 19.23
C LEU A 376 4.60 -6.48 19.80
N CYS A 377 5.51 -5.80 19.10
CA CYS A 377 5.86 -4.40 19.40
C CYS A 377 4.69 -3.47 19.04
N GLN A 378 4.13 -2.80 20.04
CA GLN A 378 2.90 -2.01 19.88
C GLN A 378 3.15 -0.56 19.40
N LYS A 379 4.42 -0.19 19.13
CA LYS A 379 4.82 1.14 18.66
C LYS A 379 4.27 1.43 17.26
N THR A 380 3.92 2.69 17.02
CA THR A 380 3.86 3.28 15.68
C THR A 380 5.25 3.84 15.36
N LEU A 381 5.68 3.76 14.10
CA LEU A 381 7.02 4.13 13.64
C LEU A 381 6.98 5.45 12.87
N ASP A 382 8.14 6.08 12.67
CA ASP A 382 8.25 7.43 12.06
C ASP A 382 7.71 7.51 10.63
N CYS A 383 7.64 6.36 9.93
CA CYS A 383 6.98 6.22 8.63
C CYS A 383 5.43 6.14 8.70
N GLY A 384 4.83 6.40 9.87
CA GLY A 384 3.38 6.35 10.12
C GLY A 384 2.80 4.94 10.32
N HIS A 385 3.56 3.88 10.03
CA HIS A 385 3.09 2.50 10.11
C HIS A 385 3.21 1.89 11.52
N ASN A 386 2.36 0.93 11.84
CA ASN A 386 2.52 0.08 13.02
C ASN A 386 3.77 -0.81 12.88
N CYS A 387 4.44 -1.08 14.00
CA CYS A 387 5.53 -2.06 14.05
C CYS A 387 4.99 -3.49 13.94
N ASN A 388 5.67 -4.33 13.16
CA ASN A 388 5.46 -5.77 13.06
C ASN A 388 6.51 -6.59 13.84
N GLY A 389 7.47 -5.92 14.49
CA GLY A 389 8.58 -6.54 15.22
C GLY A 389 8.18 -7.15 16.57
N VAL A 390 9.14 -7.81 17.22
CA VAL A 390 8.99 -8.37 18.58
C VAL A 390 9.04 -7.27 19.64
N LYS A 391 8.25 -7.40 20.70
CA LYS A 391 8.15 -6.44 21.81
C LYS A 391 9.46 -6.35 22.59
N GLY A 392 10.09 -5.17 22.56
CA GLY A 392 11.35 -4.88 23.25
C GLY A 392 12.60 -4.99 22.38
N GLU A 393 12.47 -5.48 21.15
CA GLU A 393 13.57 -5.68 20.20
C GLU A 393 13.60 -4.59 19.10
N GLU A 394 14.48 -4.72 18.11
CA GLU A 394 14.56 -3.78 16.98
C GLU A 394 13.22 -3.70 16.23
N CYS A 395 12.78 -2.47 15.94
CA CYS A 395 11.48 -2.22 15.34
C CYS A 395 11.48 -2.46 13.82
N LEU A 396 10.46 -3.16 13.33
CA LEU A 396 10.34 -3.60 11.95
C LEU A 396 9.03 -3.10 11.32
N CYS A 397 9.12 -2.48 10.15
CA CYS A 397 7.97 -2.15 9.32
C CYS A 397 7.95 -3.06 8.09
N LEU A 398 6.89 -3.87 7.90
CA LEU A 398 6.75 -4.67 6.67
C LEU A 398 6.49 -3.76 5.46
N ARG A 399 5.63 -2.74 5.58
CA ARG A 399 5.30 -1.76 4.53
C ARG A 399 6.46 -0.83 4.11
N CYS A 400 7.65 -0.99 4.69
CA CYS A 400 8.88 -0.29 4.29
C CYS A 400 10.06 -1.27 4.12
N SER A 401 9.76 -2.56 3.97
CA SER A 401 10.71 -3.65 3.74
C SER A 401 10.62 -4.17 2.30
N LYS A 402 11.45 -5.16 1.95
CA LYS A 402 11.43 -5.83 0.63
C LYS A 402 10.42 -6.99 0.53
N GLN A 403 9.73 -7.31 1.62
CA GLN A 403 8.69 -8.33 1.71
C GLN A 403 7.45 -7.64 2.26
N GLU A 404 6.31 -7.84 1.62
CA GLU A 404 5.06 -7.16 1.92
C GLU A 404 4.38 -7.75 3.17
N PRO A 405 3.46 -7.01 3.83
CA PRO A 405 2.68 -7.52 4.96
C PRO A 405 1.92 -8.82 4.65
N ASP A 406 1.49 -8.97 3.40
CA ASP A 406 0.66 -10.05 2.90
C ASP A 406 1.46 -11.23 2.32
N ASP A 407 2.79 -11.12 2.21
CA ASP A 407 3.65 -12.24 1.80
C ASP A 407 3.56 -13.39 2.80
N TYR A 408 3.46 -14.62 2.30
CA TYR A 408 3.56 -15.80 3.17
C TYR A 408 4.94 -15.92 3.81
N CYS A 409 4.98 -16.23 5.10
CA CYS A 409 6.21 -16.53 5.80
C CYS A 409 6.85 -17.81 5.23
N ASN A 410 8.02 -17.67 4.61
CA ASN A 410 8.74 -18.73 3.91
C ASN A 410 9.43 -19.75 4.86
N MET A 411 8.77 -20.07 5.97
CA MET A 411 9.14 -21.08 6.97
C MET A 411 7.94 -21.95 7.37
N CYS A 412 6.75 -21.35 7.58
CA CYS A 412 5.52 -22.09 7.79
C CYS A 412 4.73 -22.32 6.48
N PHE A 413 4.79 -21.37 5.54
CA PHE A 413 3.99 -21.33 4.31
C PHE A 413 2.46 -21.34 4.52
N THR A 414 1.98 -21.19 5.75
CA THR A 414 0.55 -21.20 6.12
C THR A 414 -0.04 -19.81 6.38
N GLU A 415 0.79 -18.83 6.76
CA GLU A 415 0.33 -17.52 7.23
C GLU A 415 1.17 -16.37 6.62
N ALA A 416 0.53 -15.21 6.46
CA ALA A 416 1.17 -13.97 6.04
C ALA A 416 2.11 -13.41 7.12
N LEU A 417 3.15 -12.66 6.73
CA LEU A 417 4.12 -12.05 7.64
C LEU A 417 3.44 -11.16 8.69
N LYS A 418 2.46 -10.34 8.30
CA LYS A 418 1.75 -9.46 9.25
C LYS A 418 1.06 -10.20 10.40
N SER A 419 0.72 -11.47 10.24
CA SER A 419 -0.14 -12.21 11.16
C SER A 419 0.53 -12.64 12.48
N ALA A 420 1.86 -12.52 12.61
CA ALA A 420 2.57 -12.76 13.86
C ALA A 420 3.83 -11.86 13.98
N PRO A 421 4.41 -11.69 15.18
CA PRO A 421 5.64 -10.92 15.38
C PRO A 421 6.77 -11.44 14.48
N CYS A 422 7.37 -10.53 13.72
CA CYS A 422 8.41 -10.81 12.74
C CYS A 422 9.79 -10.41 13.22
N ILE A 423 10.81 -11.13 12.73
CA ILE A 423 12.22 -10.81 12.88
C ILE A 423 12.84 -10.67 11.49
N LYS A 424 13.59 -9.59 11.31
CA LYS A 424 14.44 -9.38 10.15
C LYS A 424 15.83 -9.94 10.44
N THR A 425 16.30 -10.80 9.55
CA THR A 425 17.66 -11.36 9.59
C THR A 425 18.67 -10.40 8.97
N GLU A 426 19.95 -10.49 9.35
CA GLU A 426 21.03 -9.68 8.74
C GLU A 426 21.22 -9.99 7.25
N CYS A 427 20.76 -11.15 6.76
CA CYS A 427 20.68 -11.43 5.32
C CYS A 427 19.53 -10.70 4.59
N GLY A 428 18.80 -9.83 5.28
CA GLY A 428 17.73 -8.97 4.76
C GLY A 428 16.32 -9.58 4.76
N HIS A 429 16.22 -10.90 4.92
CA HIS A 429 14.94 -11.63 4.85
C HIS A 429 14.19 -11.61 6.19
N ILE A 430 12.86 -11.67 6.10
CA ILE A 430 11.93 -11.54 7.23
C ILE A 430 11.09 -12.81 7.37
N PHE A 431 10.93 -13.26 8.61
CA PHE A 431 10.13 -14.42 9.01
C PHE A 431 9.48 -14.18 10.38
N HIS A 432 8.46 -14.96 10.76
CA HIS A 432 7.91 -14.92 12.12
C HIS A 432 8.94 -15.42 13.15
N GLU A 433 8.99 -14.78 14.32
CA GLU A 433 9.86 -15.18 15.45
C GLU A 433 9.65 -16.65 15.84
N GLU A 434 8.40 -17.03 16.04
CA GLU A 434 7.99 -18.39 16.41
C GLU A 434 8.39 -19.44 15.35
N CYS A 435 8.42 -19.07 14.07
CA CYS A 435 8.87 -19.96 12.99
C CYS A 435 10.38 -20.22 13.03
N ILE A 436 11.18 -19.20 13.37
CA ILE A 436 12.63 -19.37 13.56
C ILE A 436 12.89 -20.23 14.80
N MET A 437 12.21 -19.95 15.92
CA MET A 437 12.31 -20.73 17.16
C MET A 437 11.99 -22.21 16.94
N LYS A 438 10.79 -22.53 16.40
CA LYS A 438 10.38 -23.91 16.10
C LYS A 438 11.38 -24.65 15.21
N LYS A 439 11.95 -23.98 14.20
CA LYS A 439 12.95 -24.58 13.30
C LYS A 439 14.28 -24.87 14.01
N LEU A 440 14.70 -24.03 14.96
CA LEU A 440 15.92 -24.24 15.74
C LEU A 440 15.76 -25.33 16.81
N ASP A 441 14.57 -25.42 17.43
CA ASP A 441 14.27 -26.45 18.42
C ASP A 441 14.04 -27.84 17.79
N ALA A 442 13.47 -27.90 16.58
CA ALA A 442 13.37 -29.14 15.81
C ALA A 442 14.73 -29.71 15.37
N LYS A 443 15.75 -28.86 15.24
CA LYS A 443 17.09 -29.19 14.71
C LYS A 443 17.02 -29.83 13.32
N TRP A 444 17.73 -30.94 13.09
CA TRP A 444 17.78 -31.65 11.82
C TRP A 444 16.72 -32.75 11.69
N ASN A 445 16.23 -32.93 10.47
CA ASN A 445 15.43 -34.09 10.10
C ASN A 445 16.33 -35.31 9.89
N GLY A 446 15.84 -36.50 10.25
CA GLY A 446 16.60 -37.75 10.14
C GLY A 446 17.70 -37.90 11.21
N PRO A 447 18.49 -38.98 11.14
CA PRO A 447 19.44 -39.35 12.19
C PRO A 447 20.82 -38.67 12.07
N ARG A 448 21.24 -38.26 10.86
CA ARG A 448 22.53 -37.59 10.62
C ARG A 448 22.45 -36.13 11.07
N ILE A 449 23.44 -35.66 11.81
CA ILE A 449 23.56 -34.26 12.18
C ILE A 449 23.83 -33.41 10.92
N VAL A 450 22.93 -32.48 10.60
CA VAL A 450 23.08 -31.50 9.52
C VAL A 450 22.64 -30.11 9.97
N PHE A 451 23.23 -29.05 9.43
CA PHE A 451 23.04 -27.66 9.92
C PHE A 451 22.13 -26.79 9.04
N GLN A 452 21.42 -27.40 8.08
CA GLN A 452 20.49 -26.71 7.17
C GLN A 452 19.36 -25.97 7.92
N TYR A 453 19.00 -26.44 9.12
CA TYR A 453 18.00 -25.81 9.97
C TYR A 453 18.44 -24.41 10.45
N CYS A 454 19.73 -24.18 10.66
CA CYS A 454 20.33 -22.88 10.98
C CYS A 454 20.47 -21.93 9.77
N THR A 455 20.05 -22.32 8.56
CA THR A 455 20.17 -21.48 7.35
C THR A 455 18.86 -20.78 6.96
N CYS A 456 19.00 -19.61 6.34
CA CYS A 456 17.90 -18.87 5.74
C CYS A 456 17.27 -19.70 4.61
N PRO A 457 15.95 -19.98 4.64
CA PRO A 457 15.27 -20.74 3.58
C PRO A 457 15.49 -20.19 2.17
N LEU A 458 15.57 -18.86 2.04
CA LEU A 458 15.61 -18.16 0.76
C LEU A 458 17.03 -18.09 0.17
N CYS A 459 18.03 -17.63 0.95
CA CYS A 459 19.40 -17.42 0.44
C CYS A 459 20.46 -18.41 0.96
N LYS A 460 20.07 -19.41 1.76
CA LYS A 460 20.93 -20.47 2.35
C LYS A 460 22.12 -20.02 3.21
N LYS A 461 22.35 -18.71 3.38
CA LYS A 461 23.27 -18.16 4.38
C LYS A 461 22.89 -18.63 5.79
N TRP A 462 23.85 -18.72 6.70
CA TRP A 462 23.59 -18.90 8.13
C TRP A 462 22.64 -17.79 8.64
N LEU A 463 21.70 -18.15 9.51
CA LEU A 463 20.81 -17.18 10.15
C LEU A 463 21.61 -16.37 11.17
N ASP A 464 21.41 -15.06 11.15
CA ASP A 464 21.98 -14.12 12.10
C ASP A 464 20.90 -13.07 12.40
N VAL A 465 20.60 -12.85 13.69
CA VAL A 465 19.48 -12.04 14.15
C VAL A 465 19.78 -11.26 15.42
N LYS A 466 19.20 -10.06 15.51
CA LYS A 466 19.08 -9.30 16.76
C LYS A 466 17.87 -9.81 17.54
N HIS A 467 17.99 -11.02 18.09
CA HIS A 467 17.03 -11.58 19.04
C HIS A 467 17.76 -12.57 19.97
N LYS A 468 17.86 -12.22 21.26
CA LYS A 468 18.82 -12.85 22.19
C LYS A 468 18.70 -14.37 22.28
N GLU A 469 17.47 -14.88 22.38
CA GLU A 469 17.24 -16.33 22.56
C GLU A 469 17.56 -17.12 21.28
N ILE A 470 17.13 -16.61 20.12
CA ILE A 470 17.40 -17.23 18.82
C ILE A 470 18.92 -17.25 18.56
N GLN A 471 19.60 -16.12 18.80
CA GLN A 471 21.05 -16.05 18.62
C GLN A 471 21.80 -16.98 19.59
N THR A 472 21.28 -17.21 20.79
CA THR A 472 21.83 -18.20 21.73
C THR A 472 21.73 -19.62 21.17
N LYS A 473 20.58 -20.00 20.59
CA LYS A 473 20.39 -21.31 19.92
C LYS A 473 21.28 -21.44 18.68
N LEU A 474 21.43 -20.38 17.88
CA LEU A 474 22.33 -20.34 16.71
C LEU A 474 23.80 -20.48 17.11
N ASN A 475 24.25 -19.79 18.15
CA ASN A 475 25.61 -19.91 18.69
C ASN A 475 25.89 -21.34 19.18
N ALA A 476 24.95 -21.97 19.90
CA ALA A 476 25.09 -23.36 20.32
C ALA A 476 25.19 -24.34 19.13
N ALA A 477 24.40 -24.12 18.07
CA ALA A 477 24.48 -24.91 16.85
C ALA A 477 25.82 -24.69 16.09
N LEU A 478 26.35 -23.47 16.07
CA LEU A 478 27.66 -23.16 15.50
C LEU A 478 28.79 -23.86 16.26
N GLN A 479 28.75 -23.89 17.60
CA GLN A 479 29.73 -24.64 18.40
C GLN A 479 29.69 -26.15 18.10
N LEU A 480 28.50 -26.73 17.95
CA LEU A 480 28.34 -28.14 17.51
C LEU A 480 28.87 -28.34 16.08
N GLN A 481 28.69 -27.38 15.17
CA GLN A 481 29.24 -27.44 13.81
C GLN A 481 30.77 -27.42 13.81
N LEU A 482 31.40 -26.55 14.60
CA LEU A 482 32.85 -26.49 14.76
C LEU A 482 33.39 -27.79 15.38
N GLN A 483 32.76 -28.30 16.44
CA GLN A 483 33.10 -29.59 17.05
C GLN A 483 33.07 -30.74 16.02
N ILE A 484 32.05 -30.78 15.15
CA ILE A 484 31.95 -31.82 14.11
C ILE A 484 32.97 -31.58 12.98
N GLN A 485 33.28 -30.34 12.60
CA GLN A 485 34.37 -30.07 11.65
C GLN A 485 35.72 -30.60 12.15
N ASP A 486 36.03 -30.41 13.42
CA ASP A 486 37.31 -30.86 13.98
C ASP A 486 37.34 -32.39 14.16
N LEU A 487 36.22 -33.03 14.53
CA LEU A 487 36.06 -34.48 14.47
C LEU A 487 36.13 -35.05 13.04
N CYS A 488 35.66 -34.31 12.03
CA CYS A 488 35.78 -34.66 10.62
C CYS A 488 37.24 -34.58 10.14
N ILE A 489 38.03 -33.61 10.60
CA ILE A 489 39.47 -33.54 10.31
C ILE A 489 40.25 -34.64 11.07
N GLU A 490 39.94 -34.88 12.35
CA GLU A 490 40.47 -36.04 13.10
C GLU A 490 40.17 -37.35 12.34
N ARG A 491 38.99 -37.47 11.72
CA ARG A 491 38.63 -38.63 10.90
C ARG A 491 39.35 -38.67 9.54
N LEU A 492 39.53 -37.54 8.88
CA LEU A 492 40.25 -37.47 7.60
C LEU A 492 41.68 -38.02 7.73
N ASP A 493 42.30 -37.77 8.89
CA ASP A 493 43.61 -38.29 9.27
C ASP A 493 43.57 -39.80 9.55
N ILE A 494 42.56 -40.28 10.30
CA ILE A 494 42.36 -41.71 10.60
C ILE A 494 42.11 -42.54 9.34
N GLU A 495 41.38 -42.02 8.35
CA GLU A 495 41.09 -42.75 7.11
C GLU A 495 42.22 -42.62 6.05
N GLY A 496 43.34 -41.95 6.38
CA GLY A 496 44.46 -41.71 5.46
C GLY A 496 44.15 -40.72 4.31
N MET A 497 43.00 -40.03 4.37
CA MET A 497 42.44 -39.28 3.24
C MET A 497 42.96 -37.83 3.10
N LYS A 498 43.98 -37.41 3.89
CA LYS A 498 44.60 -36.08 3.78
C LYS A 498 45.02 -35.70 2.35
N GLN A 499 45.49 -36.68 1.57
CA GLN A 499 46.01 -36.51 0.20
C GLN A 499 45.03 -36.99 -0.88
N ALA A 500 43.73 -37.08 -0.56
CA ALA A 500 42.71 -37.48 -1.54
C ALA A 500 42.74 -36.57 -2.79
N LYS A 501 42.45 -37.16 -3.97
CA LYS A 501 42.44 -36.40 -5.24
C LYS A 501 41.42 -35.27 -5.20
N GLU A 502 40.30 -35.48 -4.50
CA GLU A 502 39.28 -34.46 -4.28
C GLU A 502 39.81 -33.21 -3.54
N ILE A 503 40.88 -33.30 -2.75
CA ILE A 503 41.47 -32.16 -2.02
C ILE A 503 42.64 -31.53 -2.79
N THR A 504 43.33 -32.33 -3.62
CA THR A 504 44.62 -31.98 -4.24
C THR A 504 44.54 -31.61 -5.73
N ASP A 505 43.49 -32.01 -6.46
CA ASP A 505 43.24 -31.62 -7.86
C ASP A 505 42.61 -30.21 -7.93
N PRO A 506 43.25 -29.22 -8.60
CA PRO A 506 42.68 -27.88 -8.82
C PRO A 506 41.31 -27.85 -9.52
N LYS A 507 40.89 -28.93 -10.19
CA LYS A 507 39.56 -29.06 -10.82
C LYS A 507 38.46 -29.49 -9.85
N SER A 508 38.80 -29.89 -8.63
CA SER A 508 37.84 -30.34 -7.62
C SER A 508 37.16 -29.16 -6.91
N GLN A 509 35.86 -29.28 -6.65
CA GLN A 509 35.11 -28.35 -5.79
C GLN A 509 35.67 -28.26 -4.36
N TYR A 510 36.43 -29.28 -3.92
CA TYR A 510 37.07 -29.33 -2.60
C TYR A 510 38.58 -29.04 -2.63
N TYR A 511 39.11 -28.50 -3.73
CA TYR A 511 40.53 -28.11 -3.82
C TYR A 511 40.90 -27.17 -2.67
N GLN A 512 41.94 -27.54 -1.91
CA GLN A 512 42.38 -26.85 -0.67
C GLN A 512 41.30 -26.69 0.42
N LYS A 513 40.18 -27.42 0.35
CA LYS A 513 39.04 -27.35 1.29
C LYS A 513 38.82 -28.67 2.06
N PRO A 514 39.81 -29.18 2.83
CA PRO A 514 39.68 -30.46 3.52
C PRO A 514 38.54 -30.51 4.54
N LYS A 515 38.19 -29.37 5.16
CA LYS A 515 37.04 -29.28 6.08
C LYS A 515 35.70 -29.50 5.35
N GLU A 516 35.50 -28.91 4.18
CA GLU A 516 34.26 -29.09 3.39
C GLU A 516 34.16 -30.52 2.84
N PHE A 517 35.26 -31.09 2.34
CA PHE A 517 35.34 -32.48 1.92
C PHE A 517 34.97 -33.44 3.05
N ALA A 518 35.63 -33.33 4.20
CA ALA A 518 35.42 -34.22 5.34
C ALA A 518 33.98 -34.10 5.91
N MET A 519 33.43 -32.88 5.97
CA MET A 519 32.04 -32.64 6.41
C MET A 519 31.00 -33.30 5.50
N ASP A 520 31.20 -33.33 4.17
CA ASP A 520 30.30 -34.09 3.31
C ASP A 520 30.57 -35.60 3.37
N LYS A 521 31.84 -36.00 3.31
CA LYS A 521 32.30 -37.40 3.23
C LYS A 521 31.99 -38.23 4.48
N PHE A 522 31.92 -37.63 5.67
CA PHE A 522 31.69 -38.35 6.93
C PHE A 522 30.29 -38.11 7.54
N CYS A 523 29.70 -39.16 8.09
CA CYS A 523 28.41 -39.10 8.77
C CYS A 523 28.61 -39.07 10.29
N PHE A 524 28.09 -38.02 10.94
CA PHE A 524 28.05 -37.91 12.40
C PHE A 524 26.61 -37.93 12.90
N TYR A 525 26.42 -38.56 14.07
CA TYR A 525 25.13 -38.86 14.69
C TYR A 525 25.15 -38.42 16.14
N GLN A 526 24.01 -38.01 16.70
CA GLN A 526 23.92 -37.61 18.12
C GLN A 526 23.63 -38.86 18.98
N CYS A 527 24.48 -39.14 19.98
CA CYS A 527 24.24 -40.28 20.87
C CYS A 527 23.11 -39.99 21.87
N PHE A 528 22.08 -40.83 21.91
CA PHE A 528 20.94 -40.67 22.83
C PHE A 528 21.34 -40.60 24.31
N LYS A 529 22.27 -41.47 24.75
CA LYS A 529 22.67 -41.58 26.17
C LYS A 529 23.59 -40.48 26.71
N CYS A 530 24.28 -39.72 25.85
CA CYS A 530 25.26 -38.73 26.31
C CYS A 530 25.31 -37.45 25.47
N GLU A 531 24.40 -37.30 24.52
CA GLU A 531 24.20 -36.17 23.59
C GLU A 531 25.41 -35.76 22.71
N LYS A 532 26.56 -36.41 22.86
CA LYS A 532 27.78 -36.11 22.10
C LYS A 532 27.69 -36.65 20.66
N PRO A 533 28.26 -35.94 19.67
CA PRO A 533 28.39 -36.45 18.32
C PRO A 533 29.35 -37.64 18.26
N TYR A 534 29.02 -38.65 17.45
CA TYR A 534 29.91 -39.78 17.15
C TYR A 534 29.92 -40.11 15.67
N PHE A 535 31.02 -40.73 15.22
CA PHE A 535 31.21 -41.15 13.83
C PHE A 535 30.36 -42.38 13.52
N GLY A 536 29.56 -42.30 12.45
CA GLY A 536 28.74 -43.39 11.93
C GLY A 536 29.07 -43.70 10.47
N GLY A 537 30.36 -43.76 10.13
CA GLY A 537 30.83 -44.21 8.82
C GLY A 537 30.91 -43.14 7.74
N ILE A 538 31.24 -43.61 6.53
CA ILE A 538 31.48 -42.80 5.34
C ILE A 538 30.19 -42.69 4.50
N LYS A 539 29.94 -41.51 3.95
CA LYS A 539 28.82 -41.20 3.05
C LYS A 539 29.00 -41.91 1.70
N ASN A 540 28.39 -43.08 1.55
CA ASN A 540 28.26 -43.74 0.24
C ASN A 540 27.26 -42.98 -0.64
N CYS A 541 27.71 -42.51 -1.81
CA CYS A 541 27.04 -41.44 -2.56
C CYS A 541 25.58 -41.72 -2.95
N GLN A 542 25.22 -42.97 -3.26
CA GLN A 542 23.85 -43.34 -3.64
C GLN A 542 22.85 -43.26 -2.48
N ALA A 543 23.23 -43.70 -1.27
CA ALA A 543 22.30 -43.77 -0.13
C ALA A 543 22.02 -42.41 0.53
N ALA A 544 22.84 -41.39 0.25
CA ALA A 544 22.90 -40.18 1.08
C ALA A 544 21.96 -39.04 0.64
N ALA A 545 21.44 -39.08 -0.59
CA ALA A 545 20.41 -38.13 -1.03
C ALA A 545 19.05 -38.46 -0.39
N GLU A 546 18.70 -39.74 -0.33
CA GLU A 546 17.41 -40.31 0.11
C GLU A 546 17.31 -40.53 1.63
N ASN A 547 18.17 -39.89 2.43
CA ASN A 547 18.27 -40.10 3.87
C ASN A 547 17.75 -38.94 4.73
N ASN A 548 17.49 -37.78 4.13
CA ASN A 548 16.96 -36.62 4.87
C ASN A 548 15.44 -36.75 5.13
N ASP A 549 14.73 -37.52 4.32
CA ASP A 549 13.26 -37.62 4.34
C ASP A 549 12.71 -38.69 5.29
N ARG A 550 13.57 -39.53 5.91
CA ARG A 550 13.12 -40.54 6.88
C ARG A 550 12.87 -39.89 8.25
N THR A 551 11.75 -39.18 8.36
CA THR A 551 11.29 -38.49 9.58
C THR A 551 11.02 -39.42 10.77
N GLN A 552 10.75 -40.70 10.51
CA GLN A 552 10.49 -41.72 11.54
C GLN A 552 11.68 -42.69 11.68
N PHE A 553 12.38 -42.57 12.80
CA PHE A 553 13.43 -43.47 13.29
C PHE A 553 13.45 -43.43 14.82
N ASN A 554 13.90 -44.49 15.50
CA ASN A 554 14.06 -44.42 16.95
C ASN A 554 15.37 -43.68 17.30
N LYS A 555 15.31 -42.66 18.16
CA LYS A 555 16.49 -41.97 18.69
C LYS A 555 17.26 -42.86 19.68
N GLU A 556 16.60 -43.71 20.45
CA GLU A 556 17.27 -44.58 21.45
C GLU A 556 18.31 -45.54 20.84
N ASP A 557 18.13 -45.94 19.57
CA ASP A 557 19.04 -46.85 18.86
C ASP A 557 20.34 -46.16 18.40
N LEU A 558 20.44 -44.82 18.46
CA LEU A 558 21.66 -44.06 18.16
C LEU A 558 22.58 -44.02 19.39
N ILE A 559 23.37 -45.08 19.58
CA ILE A 559 24.30 -45.23 20.69
C ILE A 559 25.75 -45.19 20.19
N CYS A 560 26.54 -44.23 20.70
CA CYS A 560 27.98 -44.21 20.46
C CYS A 560 28.69 -45.35 21.21
N SER A 561 29.86 -45.76 20.73
CA SER A 561 30.66 -46.84 21.32
C SER A 561 30.91 -46.66 22.82
N SER A 562 31.15 -45.43 23.28
CA SER A 562 31.39 -45.13 24.71
C SER A 562 30.16 -45.36 25.60
N CYS A 563 28.97 -45.47 25.02
CA CYS A 563 27.69 -45.70 25.71
C CYS A 563 27.02 -47.05 25.33
N CYS A 564 27.67 -47.83 24.48
CA CYS A 564 27.37 -49.24 24.19
C CYS A 564 27.94 -50.12 25.32
N PRO A 565 27.28 -51.24 25.69
CA PRO A 565 27.90 -52.26 26.55
C PRO A 565 29.06 -52.93 25.81
N ILE A 566 30.29 -52.45 26.01
CA ILE A 566 31.52 -53.02 25.45
C ILE A 566 32.17 -53.99 26.46
N SER A 567 32.49 -55.22 26.04
CA SER A 567 33.30 -56.16 26.83
C SER A 567 34.71 -55.59 27.09
N PHE A 568 35.35 -55.98 28.20
CA PHE A 568 36.68 -55.44 28.54
C PHE A 568 37.74 -55.73 27.46
N GLU A 569 37.64 -56.87 26.78
CA GLU A 569 38.49 -57.32 25.67
C GLU A 569 38.49 -56.36 24.47
N ALA A 570 37.38 -55.65 24.23
CA ALA A 570 37.23 -54.72 23.11
C ALA A 570 37.64 -53.27 23.46
N LYS A 571 38.17 -53.01 24.66
CA LYS A 571 38.70 -51.69 25.06
C LYS A 571 40.15 -51.53 24.57
N CYS A 572 40.50 -50.36 24.06
CA CYS A 572 41.87 -50.08 23.63
C CYS A 572 42.74 -49.58 24.80
N ILE A 573 43.87 -50.25 25.05
CA ILE A 573 44.83 -49.85 26.10
C ILE A 573 45.31 -48.40 25.91
N LYS A 574 45.51 -47.94 24.65
CA LYS A 574 46.04 -46.60 24.34
C LYS A 574 44.97 -45.50 24.20
N HIS A 575 43.75 -45.85 23.79
CA HIS A 575 42.73 -44.88 23.38
C HIS A 575 41.32 -45.13 23.98
N GLY A 576 41.24 -46.02 24.97
CA GLY A 576 40.00 -46.35 25.68
C GLY A 576 38.89 -46.87 24.76
N VAL A 577 37.69 -46.29 24.90
CA VAL A 577 36.49 -46.64 24.13
C VAL A 577 36.14 -45.64 23.02
N LYS A 578 36.73 -44.42 22.98
CA LYS A 578 36.33 -43.32 22.08
C LYS A 578 36.31 -43.74 20.60
N TYR A 579 37.31 -44.49 20.16
CA TYR A 579 37.51 -44.88 18.76
C TYR A 579 37.26 -46.36 18.50
N ILE A 580 36.58 -47.06 19.42
CA ILE A 580 36.14 -48.44 19.17
C ILE A 580 34.99 -48.38 18.17
N GLU A 581 35.00 -49.27 17.19
CA GLU A 581 33.94 -49.39 16.19
C GLU A 581 33.41 -50.81 16.16
N PHE A 582 32.15 -50.95 15.76
CA PHE A 582 31.49 -52.23 15.56
C PHE A 582 31.22 -52.45 14.09
N LYS A 583 31.36 -53.69 13.64
CA LYS A 583 30.90 -54.13 12.32
C LYS A 583 29.38 -54.31 12.39
N CYS A 584 28.67 -53.86 11.36
CA CYS A 584 27.27 -54.24 11.16
C CYS A 584 27.14 -55.77 11.09
N ARG A 585 26.30 -56.37 11.93
CA ARG A 585 26.06 -57.82 11.96
C ARG A 585 25.82 -58.40 10.56
N PHE A 586 25.04 -57.71 9.75
CA PHE A 586 24.50 -58.20 8.46
C PHE A 586 25.27 -57.78 7.20
N CYS A 587 26.38 -57.02 7.29
CA CYS A 587 27.26 -56.75 6.14
C CYS A 587 28.69 -56.34 6.55
N CYS A 588 29.54 -56.01 5.58
CA CYS A 588 30.88 -55.48 5.83
C CYS A 588 30.87 -53.94 5.82
N SER A 589 30.32 -53.32 6.87
CA SER A 589 30.30 -51.86 7.06
C SER A 589 30.41 -51.52 8.54
N VAL A 590 30.90 -50.32 8.87
CA VAL A 590 30.87 -49.78 10.25
C VAL A 590 29.40 -49.56 10.65
N ALA A 591 29.08 -49.90 11.90
CA ALA A 591 27.75 -49.73 12.46
C ALA A 591 27.48 -48.28 12.88
N VAL A 592 26.19 -47.93 12.90
CA VAL A 592 25.64 -46.62 13.26
C VAL A 592 24.63 -46.78 14.40
N TRP A 593 23.79 -47.82 14.29
CA TRP A 593 22.68 -48.13 15.16
C TRP A 593 23.00 -49.34 16.05
N PHE A 594 22.47 -49.35 17.26
CA PHE A 594 22.56 -50.43 18.24
C PHE A 594 21.16 -50.81 18.75
N CYS A 595 20.40 -51.50 17.90
CA CYS A 595 18.99 -51.79 18.16
C CYS A 595 18.80 -52.94 19.14
N GLY A 596 17.74 -52.86 19.95
CA GLY A 596 17.33 -53.95 20.86
C GLY A 596 18.41 -54.34 21.87
N GLY A 597 19.29 -53.42 22.25
CA GLY A 597 20.34 -53.62 23.24
C GLY A 597 21.39 -54.69 22.90
N THR A 598 21.41 -55.21 21.67
CA THR A 598 22.15 -56.44 21.32
C THR A 598 22.77 -56.45 19.92
N THR A 599 22.26 -55.67 18.96
CA THR A 599 22.60 -55.87 17.54
C THR A 599 23.01 -54.58 16.83
N HIS A 600 24.17 -54.63 16.15
CA HIS A 600 24.74 -53.49 15.43
C HIS A 600 24.35 -53.45 13.95
N TYR A 601 23.81 -52.31 13.49
CA TYR A 601 23.44 -52.08 12.09
C TYR A 601 24.15 -50.85 11.51
N CYS A 602 24.62 -50.94 10.26
CA CYS A 602 24.89 -49.77 9.44
C CYS A 602 23.57 -49.24 8.85
N GLU A 603 23.54 -47.97 8.43
CA GLU A 603 22.33 -47.34 7.89
C GLU A 603 21.65 -48.15 6.75
N PRO A 604 22.35 -48.64 5.71
CA PRO A 604 21.72 -49.45 4.67
C PRO A 604 21.07 -50.74 5.16
N CYS A 605 21.59 -51.39 6.21
CA CYS A 605 20.97 -52.58 6.79
C CYS A 605 19.80 -52.23 7.71
N HIS A 606 19.91 -51.16 8.51
CA HIS A 606 18.83 -50.72 9.39
C HIS A 606 17.60 -50.23 8.62
N SER A 607 17.79 -49.60 7.46
CA SER A 607 16.70 -49.21 6.56
C SER A 607 16.27 -50.30 5.57
N GLY A 608 16.82 -51.52 5.65
CA GLY A 608 16.47 -52.64 4.75
C GLY A 608 16.91 -52.47 3.29
N ARG A 609 17.64 -51.39 2.96
CA ARG A 609 18.02 -50.99 1.59
C ARG A 609 19.38 -51.54 1.13
N ASN A 610 20.00 -52.47 1.86
CA ASN A 610 21.31 -53.03 1.49
C ASN A 610 21.18 -54.26 0.57
N PRO A 611 21.49 -54.17 -0.75
CA PRO A 611 21.45 -55.32 -1.66
C PRO A 611 22.57 -56.35 -1.39
N ASN A 612 23.47 -56.07 -0.45
CA ASN A 612 24.53 -56.96 0.02
C ASN A 612 24.32 -57.42 1.48
N MET A 613 23.11 -57.24 2.03
CA MET A 613 22.75 -57.81 3.33
C MET A 613 22.90 -59.34 3.31
N ASN A 614 23.38 -59.91 4.42
CA ASN A 614 23.63 -61.34 4.64
C ASN A 614 24.69 -62.00 3.72
N LYS A 615 25.31 -61.27 2.78
CA LYS A 615 26.38 -61.83 1.94
C LYS A 615 27.65 -62.13 2.77
N PRO A 616 28.38 -63.21 2.45
CA PRO A 616 29.70 -63.50 3.04
C PRO A 616 30.72 -62.39 2.80
N CYS A 617 31.78 -62.37 3.61
CA CYS A 617 32.91 -61.47 3.41
C CYS A 617 33.77 -61.94 2.21
N PRO A 618 34.21 -61.05 1.30
CA PRO A 618 35.04 -61.40 0.14
C PRO A 618 36.53 -61.69 0.47
N GLY A 619 36.86 -61.90 1.75
CA GLY A 619 38.24 -61.98 2.26
C GLY A 619 38.81 -60.61 2.64
N PRO A 620 39.82 -60.55 3.54
CA PRO A 620 40.30 -59.30 4.14
C PRO A 620 40.81 -58.27 3.12
N GLU A 621 41.53 -58.72 2.08
CA GLU A 621 42.10 -57.86 1.02
C GLU A 621 41.04 -57.14 0.18
N LYS A 622 39.85 -57.75 0.06
CA LYS A 622 38.72 -57.24 -0.75
C LYS A 622 37.57 -56.73 0.12
N CYS A 623 37.73 -56.78 1.45
CA CYS A 623 36.73 -56.33 2.39
C CYS A 623 36.84 -54.81 2.57
N PRO A 624 35.74 -54.03 2.42
CA PRO A 624 35.74 -52.58 2.63
C PRO A 624 36.04 -52.15 4.09
N LEU A 625 36.19 -53.10 5.02
CA LEU A 625 36.66 -52.85 6.40
C LEU A 625 38.19 -53.03 6.57
N GLY A 626 38.89 -53.58 5.57
CA GLY A 626 40.34 -53.77 5.58
C GLY A 626 40.90 -54.71 6.67
N VAL A 627 40.05 -55.45 7.39
CA VAL A 627 40.46 -56.31 8.51
C VAL A 627 39.71 -57.64 8.55
N ASN A 628 40.36 -58.64 9.15
CA ASN A 628 39.71 -59.87 9.59
C ASN A 628 38.64 -59.56 10.66
N HIS A 629 37.47 -60.17 10.50
CA HIS A 629 36.33 -60.05 11.41
C HIS A 629 35.48 -61.33 11.34
N LYS A 630 34.62 -61.55 12.35
CA LYS A 630 33.68 -62.68 12.35
C LYS A 630 32.75 -62.69 11.11
N PRO A 631 32.19 -63.86 10.73
CA PRO A 631 31.26 -63.98 9.62
C PRO A 631 30.03 -63.06 9.71
N THR A 632 29.42 -62.78 8.57
CA THR A 632 28.11 -62.12 8.50
C THR A 632 27.07 -62.92 9.29
N GLY A 633 26.24 -62.22 10.06
CA GLY A 633 25.31 -62.80 11.04
C GLY A 633 25.80 -62.75 12.50
N GLN A 634 27.08 -62.43 12.74
CA GLN A 634 27.68 -62.34 14.08
C GLN A 634 28.07 -60.91 14.49
N GLU A 635 27.98 -60.62 15.79
CA GLU A 635 28.45 -59.38 16.41
C GLU A 635 29.98 -59.35 16.52
N ASN A 636 30.58 -58.22 16.16
CA ASN A 636 32.04 -58.09 16.06
C ASN A 636 32.52 -56.64 16.29
N ALA A 637 33.19 -56.39 17.42
CA ALA A 637 33.99 -55.19 17.60
C ALA A 637 35.20 -55.22 16.63
N LEU A 638 35.38 -54.14 15.87
CA LEU A 638 36.53 -53.92 14.98
C LEU A 638 37.73 -53.32 15.73
N GLY A 639 37.64 -53.17 17.05
CA GLY A 639 38.67 -52.52 17.87
C GLY A 639 38.83 -51.03 17.53
N CYS A 640 40.02 -50.49 17.85
CA CYS A 640 40.30 -49.06 17.77
C CYS A 640 40.72 -48.61 16.37
N ALA A 641 39.98 -47.67 15.78
CA ALA A 641 40.28 -47.11 14.45
C ALA A 641 41.71 -46.56 14.33
N LEU A 642 42.14 -45.69 15.25
CA LEU A 642 43.52 -45.15 15.32
C LEU A 642 44.61 -46.23 15.30
N CYS A 643 44.35 -47.40 15.90
CA CYS A 643 45.31 -48.50 15.92
C CYS A 643 45.27 -49.34 14.64
N ARG A 644 44.12 -49.44 13.96
CA ARG A 644 44.02 -50.09 12.65
C ARG A 644 44.73 -49.26 11.60
N SER A 645 44.46 -47.96 11.53
CA SER A 645 45.02 -47.07 10.51
C SER A 645 46.55 -47.01 10.57
N LYS A 646 47.12 -46.81 11.76
CA LYS A 646 48.59 -46.83 11.92
C LYS A 646 49.22 -48.17 11.51
N ARG A 647 48.53 -49.30 11.74
CA ARG A 647 49.00 -50.61 11.26
C ARG A 647 48.97 -50.71 9.73
N VAL A 648 48.02 -50.05 9.05
CA VAL A 648 48.00 -49.96 7.58
C VAL A 648 49.15 -49.08 7.10
N ASP A 649 49.36 -47.90 7.70
CA ASP A 649 50.51 -47.03 7.39
C ASP A 649 51.85 -47.75 7.56
N ASP A 650 52.01 -48.51 8.65
CA ASP A 650 53.25 -49.27 8.97
C ASP A 650 53.47 -50.47 8.05
N ILE A 651 52.46 -50.91 7.30
CA ILE A 651 52.57 -51.93 6.23
C ILE A 651 52.89 -51.24 4.90
N LEU A 652 52.19 -50.15 4.58
CA LEU A 652 52.39 -49.36 3.35
C LEU A 652 53.73 -48.59 3.29
N LYS A 653 54.50 -48.57 4.39
CA LYS A 653 55.87 -48.03 4.46
C LYS A 653 56.97 -49.11 4.47
N LYS A 654 56.60 -50.39 4.38
CA LYS A 654 57.52 -51.54 4.40
C LYS A 654 57.53 -52.34 3.09
N ASN A 655 56.62 -52.00 2.19
CA ASN A 655 56.57 -52.40 0.78
C ASN A 655 56.75 -51.16 -0.09
#